data_AF-A0AAE0RLF6-F1
#
_entry.id   AF-A0AAE0RLF6-F1
#
_cell.length_a   1.000
_cell.length_b   1.000
_cell.length_c   1.000
_cell.angle_alpha   90.00
_cell.angle_beta   90.00
_cell.angle_gamma   90.00
#
_symmetry.space_group_name_H-M   'P 1'
#
loop_
_entity.id
_entity.type
_entity.pdbx_description
1 polymer ?
#
loop_
_entity_poly.entity_id
_entity_poly.type
_entity_poly.pdbx_seq_one_letter_code
_entity_poly.pdbx_strand_id
1 'polypeptide(L)'
;RISSLDRLRPGLTTTAIGAVDLQGAGGNWATVGGRSRGGRRVRRQREKRKGKSVGLRIGTLNVGTMTGKGRELADVMERRKVDILCVQETRGKGGSKARSIGAGFKLFYYGVDSKRNGVGVVLKEEFVRNVLEVKRVSDRVMSLKLEIEGVMLNVVSGYAPQGGCELEEKERFWSELDEVMESIPTGERVVIGADFNGHVGEGNTGEEEVMGKFGFKERNLEGQMVVDFAKRMDMGVVNTYFQKREEHRVTYKSGGRRTQVDYILCRRGNLKEISDCKVVVGESVARQHRMVVCRMTLMVCKTKRSKIEKKTKWWKLKKEECCEEFRQKLRQALGGQVGPLPKNAWGVSSGRRKEDKETWWWNEEVQDSIQRKRLAKKKWDMDRTEENRQEYKELQRRVKREVSKAKQKAYEELYTRLDTREGEKDLYRVLTSEESVQRRWKEYFEELMNEENEREKRVERVNSVEQKVDKIRKDEVRKALKRMKSGKAVGPDDIPVEVWKCLGEAAVEFLASLFNIVLESERMPEEWRRSVLVPIFKNKGDVQSCSNYRGIKLMSHTMKLWERVVEARLRKVVKICEQQYGFMPRKSTTDAIFALRILMEKYRDGQRELHCVFVDLEKAYDRVPREELWYCMRKSGVAEKYVRVVQDMYERSRTVVRCAVGQTEEFKVEVGLHQGSALSPFLFAIVMDQLSEEVRQESPWTMMFADDIVICSESREQVEESLERWRFALERRGMKVSRSKTEYMCVNEREGSGTVRLQGEEVKKVQEFKYLGSTVQSNGECGKEMDCQMTSVLFIFLPVFLCSPPSFSGLEAEGTNRSSIQFLVVGDWGGLPNAPFVTPVEWATAREMGRTAEQFGADFVLALGDNFYYRGVKSVDDPRFQETFENVYTAKSLNIPWYVVAGNHDHAGNVRAQIQYSKMSQRWNFPYYYYELNFNIPQTAATLQVLMLDTVLLCGNTDDFQDGKPSGPTSSVLANRQLLWLQERLHRSTADFLLVAGHYPVWSVSKHGPTDCLLRRLRPLLVKYKATAYLCGHDHNLQYFKESSVGYVVSGAGNFIDPDMRHRNSVPQDSLKFFTGKSSTLGGFAHMEATDKKLIVTFIQARGTSLFRTVLPKRNL
;
A
#
# COMPACT_ATOMS: atom_id res chain seq x y z
N ARG A 1 16.62 -30.57 -63.32
CA ARG A 1 17.68 -31.52 -63.71
C ARG A 1 18.25 -32.07 -62.40
N ILE A 2 17.67 -33.16 -61.88
CA ILE A 2 18.14 -34.57 -62.06
C ILE A 2 19.50 -34.73 -61.34
N SER A 3 19.79 -35.67 -60.44
CA SER A 3 19.13 -36.76 -59.69
C SER A 3 20.34 -37.45 -58.98
N SER A 4 20.31 -37.81 -57.69
CA SER A 4 19.76 -39.05 -57.09
C SER A 4 20.85 -40.06 -56.70
N LEU A 5 20.46 -40.92 -55.74
CA LEU A 5 20.99 -42.24 -55.33
C LEU A 5 21.86 -42.20 -54.05
N ASP A 6 21.56 -42.94 -52.98
CA ASP A 6 20.48 -43.90 -52.76
C ASP A 6 20.33 -44.26 -51.26
N ARG A 7 19.07 -44.50 -50.85
CA ARG A 7 18.49 -45.58 -49.99
C ARG A 7 19.21 -46.05 -48.70
N LEU A 8 18.56 -46.52 -47.63
CA LEU A 8 17.17 -46.70 -47.16
C LEU A 8 17.24 -47.10 -45.66
N ARG A 9 16.14 -46.82 -44.96
CA ARG A 9 15.70 -47.20 -43.57
C ARG A 9 15.59 -48.74 -43.37
N PRO A 10 15.19 -49.33 -42.20
CA PRO A 10 14.32 -48.84 -41.09
C PRO A 10 14.73 -49.29 -39.65
N GLY A 11 14.19 -48.76 -38.54
CA GLY A 11 12.89 -49.05 -37.90
C GLY A 11 13.16 -49.38 -36.41
N LEU A 12 12.53 -48.70 -35.43
CA LEU A 12 11.47 -49.25 -34.53
C LEU A 12 11.87 -50.58 -33.86
N THR A 13 12.01 -50.72 -32.53
CA THR A 13 10.93 -50.77 -31.51
C THR A 13 11.49 -51.01 -30.10
N THR A 14 10.84 -50.39 -29.10
CA THR A 14 10.35 -50.92 -27.79
C THR A 14 11.21 -51.76 -26.81
N THR A 15 10.88 -51.55 -25.53
CA THR A 15 10.88 -52.48 -24.36
C THR A 15 12.14 -52.64 -23.47
N ALA A 16 12.06 -51.93 -22.35
CA ALA A 16 12.27 -52.29 -20.94
C ALA A 16 12.76 -53.70 -20.51
N ILE A 17 13.32 -53.69 -19.28
CA ILE A 17 13.64 -54.81 -18.36
C ILE A 17 14.93 -55.54 -18.77
N GLY A 18 16.00 -55.66 -17.97
CA GLY A 18 16.19 -55.63 -16.53
C GLY A 18 16.98 -56.89 -16.18
N ALA A 19 18.19 -56.77 -15.65
CA ALA A 19 18.86 -57.88 -14.93
C ALA A 19 20.09 -57.36 -14.17
N VAL A 20 20.04 -57.65 -12.89
CA VAL A 20 21.05 -57.63 -11.85
C VAL A 20 22.22 -58.55 -12.24
N ASP A 21 23.48 -58.17 -12.01
CA ASP A 21 24.28 -58.92 -11.04
C ASP A 21 25.59 -58.27 -10.59
N LEU A 22 25.89 -58.60 -9.35
CA LEU A 22 27.00 -58.22 -8.49
C LEU A 22 28.36 -58.73 -8.99
N GLN A 23 29.43 -57.99 -8.67
CA GLN A 23 30.60 -58.53 -7.96
C GLN A 23 31.59 -57.43 -7.55
N GLY A 24 31.57 -57.10 -6.24
CA GLY A 24 32.68 -57.48 -5.36
C GLY A 24 34.06 -56.82 -5.52
N ALA A 25 34.28 -55.85 -4.62
CA ALA A 25 35.39 -55.81 -3.66
C ALA A 25 36.81 -55.36 -4.07
N GLY A 26 37.41 -54.56 -3.18
CA GLY A 26 38.86 -54.32 -3.12
C GLY A 26 39.22 -52.90 -2.68
N GLY A 27 39.08 -52.58 -1.39
CA GLY A 27 39.48 -51.28 -0.85
C GLY A 27 41.00 -51.11 -0.67
N ASN A 28 41.45 -49.86 -0.51
CA ASN A 28 42.28 -49.48 0.63
C ASN A 28 42.46 -47.96 0.72
N TRP A 29 42.32 -47.46 1.95
CA TRP A 29 42.65 -46.12 2.37
C TRP A 29 44.11 -46.10 2.81
N ALA A 30 44.91 -45.16 2.30
CA ALA A 30 46.26 -44.89 2.79
C ALA A 30 46.44 -43.39 3.04
N THR A 31 47.12 -43.11 4.14
CA THR A 31 47.28 -41.81 4.80
C THR A 31 48.66 -41.19 4.50
N VAL A 32 48.70 -39.85 4.41
CA VAL A 32 49.81 -38.89 4.66
C VAL A 32 51.05 -38.88 3.74
N GLY A 33 51.33 -37.67 3.21
CA GLY A 33 52.69 -37.10 3.19
C GLY A 33 53.29 -36.80 1.80
N GLY A 34 53.55 -35.52 1.49
CA GLY A 34 54.44 -35.14 0.39
C GLY A 34 54.18 -33.75 -0.20
N ARG A 35 54.98 -32.75 0.20
CA ARG A 35 55.15 -31.49 -0.54
C ARG A 35 56.09 -31.74 -1.73
N SER A 36 55.69 -31.37 -2.94
CA SER A 36 56.65 -30.94 -3.98
C SER A 36 56.01 -29.94 -4.94
N ARG A 37 56.86 -29.00 -5.39
CA ARG A 37 56.56 -27.89 -6.29
C ARG A 37 56.54 -28.36 -7.75
N GLY A 38 55.81 -27.62 -8.59
CA GLY A 38 56.11 -27.47 -10.02
C GLY A 38 55.26 -28.32 -10.95
N GLY A 39 54.23 -27.72 -11.55
CA GLY A 39 53.46 -28.34 -12.62
C GLY A 39 52.26 -27.49 -13.04
N ARG A 40 52.46 -26.61 -14.02
CA ARG A 40 51.40 -25.86 -14.72
C ARG A 40 50.46 -26.88 -15.38
N ARG A 41 49.33 -27.20 -14.73
CA ARG A 41 48.29 -28.06 -15.30
C ARG A 41 47.14 -27.20 -15.84
N VAL A 42 46.99 -27.24 -17.17
CA VAL A 42 45.89 -26.65 -17.94
C VAL A 42 44.56 -27.05 -17.32
N ARG A 43 43.82 -26.06 -16.82
CA ARG A 43 42.55 -26.24 -16.10
C ARG A 43 41.43 -26.42 -17.13
N ARG A 44 41.16 -27.66 -17.54
CA ARG A 44 39.92 -28.04 -18.23
C ARG A 44 38.76 -27.79 -17.25
N GLN A 45 38.11 -26.65 -17.40
CA GLN A 45 37.03 -26.20 -16.53
C GLN A 45 35.76 -27.01 -16.84
N ARG A 46 35.69 -28.23 -16.29
CA ARG A 46 34.43 -28.97 -16.21
C ARG A 46 33.61 -28.24 -15.14
N GLU A 47 32.68 -27.37 -15.54
CA GLU A 47 31.73 -26.70 -14.64
C GLU A 47 30.89 -27.76 -13.91
N LYS A 48 31.38 -28.25 -12.77
CA LYS A 48 30.53 -28.87 -11.76
C LYS A 48 29.62 -27.76 -11.24
N ARG A 49 28.34 -27.81 -11.61
CA ARG A 49 27.25 -27.01 -11.03
C ARG A 49 27.36 -27.09 -9.50
N LYS A 50 27.84 -26.02 -8.85
CA LYS A 50 27.85 -25.92 -7.38
C LYS A 50 26.39 -25.78 -6.91
N GLY A 51 25.81 -26.87 -6.42
CA GLY A 51 24.59 -26.82 -5.62
C GLY A 51 24.82 -26.00 -4.35
N LYS A 52 23.80 -25.31 -3.87
CA LYS A 52 23.82 -24.67 -2.55
C LYS A 52 23.69 -25.82 -1.53
N SER A 53 24.54 -25.86 -0.51
CA SER A 53 24.49 -26.88 0.54
C SER A 53 24.17 -26.23 1.88
N VAL A 54 23.25 -26.81 2.65
CA VAL A 54 22.91 -26.36 4.01
C VAL A 54 23.50 -27.33 5.01
N GLY A 55 24.38 -26.86 5.89
CA GLY A 55 24.94 -27.67 6.98
C GLY A 55 24.07 -27.59 8.22
N LEU A 56 23.70 -28.73 8.80
CA LEU A 56 22.91 -28.86 10.01
C LEU A 56 23.67 -29.67 11.06
N ARG A 57 23.53 -29.31 12.33
CA ARG A 57 23.95 -30.13 13.46
C ARG A 57 22.73 -30.64 14.21
N ILE A 58 22.53 -31.95 14.17
CA ILE A 58 21.40 -32.65 14.80
C ILE A 58 21.95 -33.50 15.94
N GLY A 59 21.34 -33.43 17.12
CA GLY A 59 21.76 -34.23 18.27
C GLY A 59 20.64 -35.02 18.92
N THR A 60 21.01 -35.89 19.86
CA THR A 60 20.11 -36.55 20.81
C THR A 60 20.68 -36.52 22.22
N LEU A 61 19.84 -36.36 23.23
CA LEU A 61 20.21 -36.37 24.64
C LEU A 61 19.03 -36.77 25.55
N ASN A 62 19.20 -37.85 26.30
CA ASN A 62 18.36 -38.11 27.47
C ASN A 62 18.74 -37.13 28.60
N VAL A 63 17.80 -36.28 29.02
CA VAL A 63 18.04 -35.22 30.02
C VAL A 63 17.71 -35.62 31.45
N GLY A 64 17.02 -36.75 31.63
CA GLY A 64 16.45 -37.26 32.89
C GLY A 64 15.30 -36.42 33.49
N THR A 65 15.33 -35.09 33.33
CA THR A 65 14.22 -34.18 33.64
C THR A 65 14.44 -32.82 32.98
N MET A 66 13.40 -32.26 32.36
CA MET A 66 13.44 -30.90 31.81
C MET A 66 13.04 -29.81 32.81
N THR A 67 12.66 -30.16 34.04
CA THR A 67 12.27 -29.19 35.07
C THR A 67 13.51 -28.42 35.56
N GLY A 68 13.50 -27.10 35.41
CA GLY A 68 14.62 -26.22 35.81
C GLY A 68 15.85 -26.21 34.88
N LYS A 69 15.96 -27.16 33.94
CA LYS A 69 17.14 -27.31 33.06
C LYS A 69 17.03 -26.69 31.66
N GLY A 70 15.89 -26.07 31.34
CA GLY A 70 15.64 -25.52 30.00
C GLY A 70 16.70 -24.52 29.55
N ARG A 71 17.15 -23.63 30.45
CA ARG A 71 18.16 -22.61 30.13
C ARG A 71 19.56 -23.21 29.97
N GLU A 72 19.95 -24.13 30.84
CA GLU A 72 21.24 -24.82 30.76
C GLU A 72 21.37 -25.60 29.45
N LEU A 73 20.28 -26.26 29.02
CA LEU A 73 20.22 -26.96 27.74
C LEU A 73 20.35 -26.01 26.56
N ALA A 74 19.65 -24.87 26.58
CA ALA A 74 19.73 -23.86 25.53
C ALA A 74 21.15 -23.28 25.40
N ASP A 75 21.82 -23.00 26.52
CA ASP A 75 23.19 -22.47 26.51
C ASP A 75 24.19 -23.53 25.97
N VAL A 76 24.00 -24.81 26.27
CA VAL A 76 24.79 -25.91 25.66
C VAL A 76 24.60 -25.97 24.15
N MET A 77 23.35 -25.91 23.67
CA MET A 77 23.05 -25.94 22.25
C MET A 77 23.67 -24.75 21.51
N GLU A 78 23.66 -23.55 22.12
CA GLU A 78 24.32 -22.36 21.56
C GLU A 78 25.84 -22.53 21.49
N ARG A 79 26.50 -22.95 22.59
CA ARG A 79 27.96 -23.17 22.62
C ARG A 79 28.41 -24.22 21.62
N ARG A 80 27.66 -25.31 21.46
CA ARG A 80 27.98 -26.41 20.55
C ARG A 80 27.43 -26.21 19.14
N LYS A 81 26.67 -25.12 18.91
CA LYS A 81 26.01 -24.78 17.64
C LYS A 81 25.12 -25.91 17.13
N VAL A 82 24.36 -26.53 18.03
CA VAL A 82 23.39 -27.58 17.69
C VAL A 82 22.11 -26.90 17.21
N ASP A 83 21.64 -27.28 16.02
CA ASP A 83 20.49 -26.65 15.37
C ASP A 83 19.17 -27.36 15.74
N ILE A 84 19.24 -28.69 15.90
CA ILE A 84 18.12 -29.58 16.22
C ILE A 84 18.58 -30.57 17.29
N LEU A 85 17.81 -30.76 18.36
CA LEU A 85 18.15 -31.72 19.42
C LEU A 85 16.91 -32.53 19.84
N CYS A 86 16.96 -33.85 19.66
CA CYS A 86 16.01 -34.78 20.25
C CYS A 86 16.30 -34.93 21.75
N VAL A 87 15.28 -34.84 22.59
CA VAL A 87 15.41 -34.98 24.05
C VAL A 87 14.46 -36.04 24.59
N GLN A 88 14.97 -36.87 25.49
CA GLN A 88 14.23 -37.96 26.15
C GLN A 88 14.18 -37.76 27.67
N GLU A 89 13.24 -38.44 28.32
CA GLU A 89 12.90 -38.28 29.75
C GLU A 89 12.63 -36.83 30.17
N THR A 90 11.78 -36.14 29.41
CA THR A 90 11.48 -34.72 29.70
C THR A 90 10.67 -34.53 30.99
N ARG A 91 9.87 -35.53 31.41
CA ARG A 91 9.04 -35.56 32.64
C ARG A 91 8.17 -34.31 32.83
N GLY A 92 7.70 -33.72 31.74
CA GLY A 92 6.81 -32.54 31.75
C GLY A 92 5.35 -32.92 31.97
N LYS A 93 4.62 -32.14 32.79
CA LYS A 93 3.18 -32.33 33.04
C LYS A 93 2.30 -31.69 31.95
N GLY A 94 1.15 -32.31 31.68
CA GLY A 94 0.02 -31.73 30.97
C GLY A 94 0.16 -31.61 29.45
N GLY A 95 0.13 -32.73 28.74
CA GLY A 95 -0.27 -32.82 27.33
C GLY A 95 0.67 -32.17 26.29
N SER A 96 0.21 -32.15 25.04
CA SER A 96 0.93 -31.64 23.87
C SER A 96 1.21 -30.14 23.95
N LYS A 97 2.46 -29.76 24.20
CA LYS A 97 2.86 -28.35 24.38
C LYS A 97 4.12 -28.00 23.61
N ALA A 98 4.30 -26.71 23.33
CA ALA A 98 5.55 -26.14 22.82
C ALA A 98 5.93 -24.91 23.64
N ARG A 99 7.18 -24.80 24.09
CA ARG A 99 7.64 -23.69 24.94
C ARG A 99 9.00 -23.17 24.52
N SER A 100 9.23 -21.86 24.69
CA SER A 100 10.57 -21.28 24.54
C SER A 100 11.42 -21.66 25.76
N ILE A 101 12.66 -22.08 25.52
CA ILE A 101 13.59 -22.49 26.59
C ILE A 101 14.74 -21.47 26.80
N GLY A 102 14.70 -20.33 26.10
CA GLY A 102 15.72 -19.27 26.14
C GLY A 102 16.75 -19.37 25.01
N ALA A 103 17.58 -18.33 24.88
CA ALA A 103 18.67 -18.22 23.88
C ALA A 103 18.27 -18.47 22.40
N GLY A 104 17.00 -18.24 22.04
CA GLY A 104 16.51 -18.46 20.68
C GLY A 104 16.26 -19.94 20.33
N PHE A 105 15.88 -20.76 21.31
CA PHE A 105 15.49 -22.17 21.11
C PHE A 105 14.05 -22.45 21.58
N LYS A 106 13.34 -23.30 20.83
CA LYS A 106 11.96 -23.72 21.11
C LYS A 106 11.88 -25.22 21.26
N LEU A 107 11.30 -25.69 22.36
CA LEU A 107 11.05 -27.09 22.66
C LEU A 107 9.62 -27.47 22.26
N PHE A 108 9.48 -28.46 21.39
CA PHE A 108 8.24 -29.21 21.18
C PHE A 108 8.32 -30.46 22.05
N TYR A 109 7.31 -30.74 22.87
CA TYR A 109 7.34 -31.91 23.74
C TYR A 109 5.98 -32.57 23.89
N TYR A 110 6.02 -33.83 24.32
CA TYR A 110 4.85 -34.61 24.69
C TYR A 110 5.17 -35.46 25.91
N GLY A 111 4.27 -35.41 26.90
CA GLY A 111 4.37 -36.16 28.14
C GLY A 111 2.97 -36.31 28.77
N VAL A 112 2.77 -37.43 29.45
CA VAL A 112 1.52 -37.77 30.15
C VAL A 112 1.66 -37.38 31.63
N ASP A 113 0.56 -37.17 32.35
CA ASP A 113 0.58 -36.66 33.74
C ASP A 113 1.24 -37.61 34.76
N SER A 114 1.54 -38.85 34.37
CA SER A 114 2.41 -39.74 35.12
C SER A 114 3.86 -39.23 35.04
N LYS A 115 4.49 -38.91 36.19
CA LYS A 115 5.82 -38.26 36.27
C LYS A 115 7.02 -39.11 35.77
N ARG A 116 6.83 -40.08 34.87
CA ARG A 116 7.85 -41.08 34.52
C ARG A 116 8.52 -40.84 33.16
N ASN A 117 7.76 -40.49 32.11
CA ASN A 117 8.25 -40.50 30.73
C ASN A 117 8.06 -39.14 30.02
N GLY A 118 8.61 -39.01 28.81
CA GLY A 118 8.33 -37.88 27.92
C GLY A 118 9.42 -37.65 26.88
N VAL A 119 9.02 -37.26 25.67
CA VAL A 119 9.90 -36.96 24.54
C VAL A 119 9.76 -35.52 24.07
N GLY A 120 10.82 -35.00 23.46
CA GLY A 120 10.85 -33.64 22.92
C GLY A 120 11.80 -33.48 21.75
N VAL A 121 11.58 -32.43 20.95
CA VAL A 121 12.53 -31.94 19.96
C VAL A 121 12.72 -30.44 20.16
N VAL A 122 13.96 -30.03 20.40
CA VAL A 122 14.37 -28.63 20.52
C VAL A 122 14.88 -28.15 19.17
N LEU A 123 14.31 -27.06 18.68
CA LEU A 123 14.71 -26.39 17.45
C LEU A 123 15.22 -25.00 17.72
N LYS A 124 16.28 -24.61 17.01
CA LYS A 124 16.71 -23.21 16.94
C LYS A 124 15.62 -22.38 16.25
N GLU A 125 15.40 -21.16 16.75
CA GLU A 125 14.27 -20.30 16.36
C GLU A 125 14.18 -20.04 14.86
N GLU A 126 15.32 -20.03 14.17
CA GLU A 126 15.37 -19.87 12.71
C GLU A 126 14.67 -21.00 11.94
N PHE A 127 14.67 -22.22 12.49
CA PHE A 127 14.03 -23.41 11.89
C PHE A 127 12.60 -23.64 12.38
N VAL A 128 12.12 -22.90 13.38
CA VAL A 128 10.74 -23.01 13.87
C VAL A 128 9.72 -22.66 12.77
N ARG A 129 10.10 -21.76 11.86
CA ARG A 129 9.27 -21.37 10.71
C ARG A 129 9.20 -22.43 9.63
N ASN A 130 10.09 -23.41 9.68
CA ASN A 130 10.21 -24.48 8.70
C ASN A 130 9.44 -25.73 9.13
N VAL A 131 8.83 -25.74 10.32
CA VAL A 131 8.01 -26.85 10.82
C VAL A 131 6.69 -26.90 10.04
N LEU A 132 6.47 -27.99 9.33
CA LEU A 132 5.24 -28.28 8.60
C LEU A 132 4.26 -29.12 9.42
N GLU A 133 4.78 -30.07 10.19
CA GLU A 133 3.97 -31.03 10.93
C GLU A 133 4.67 -31.47 12.23
N VAL A 134 3.89 -31.70 13.28
CA VAL A 134 4.36 -32.25 14.57
C VAL A 134 3.45 -33.41 14.96
N LYS A 135 3.91 -34.64 14.74
CA LYS A 135 3.22 -35.87 15.16
C LYS A 135 3.67 -36.28 16.55
N ARG A 136 2.73 -36.34 17.50
CA ARG A 136 2.98 -36.77 18.89
C ARG A 136 2.27 -38.10 19.07
N VAL A 137 3.00 -39.21 18.96
CA VAL A 137 2.42 -40.55 18.93
C VAL A 137 2.21 -41.06 20.35
N SER A 138 3.25 -40.98 21.18
CA SER A 138 3.21 -41.38 22.58
C SER A 138 4.22 -40.59 23.42
N ASP A 139 4.22 -40.81 24.74
CA ASP A 139 5.24 -40.29 25.66
C ASP A 139 6.65 -40.85 25.38
N ARG A 140 6.75 -41.77 24.42
CA ARG A 140 7.98 -42.41 23.95
C ARG A 140 8.35 -42.10 22.50
N VAL A 141 7.41 -41.68 21.64
CA VAL A 141 7.68 -41.41 20.21
C VAL A 141 7.03 -40.10 19.74
N MET A 142 7.83 -39.25 19.08
CA MET A 142 7.32 -38.08 18.37
C MET A 142 8.13 -37.79 17.10
N SER A 143 7.51 -37.14 16.12
CA SER A 143 8.13 -36.78 14.84
C SER A 143 7.83 -35.33 14.46
N LEU A 144 8.83 -34.61 13.96
CA LEU A 144 8.71 -33.27 13.41
C LEU A 144 9.10 -33.27 11.94
N LYS A 145 8.23 -32.73 11.08
CA LYS A 145 8.49 -32.54 9.64
C LYS A 145 8.93 -31.10 9.38
N LEU A 146 10.10 -30.93 8.77
CA LEU A 146 10.72 -29.64 8.46
C LEU A 146 10.94 -29.49 6.95
N GLU A 147 10.67 -28.31 6.38
CA GLU A 147 11.07 -27.95 5.02
C GLU A 147 12.23 -26.97 5.02
N ILE A 148 13.43 -27.42 4.63
CA ILE A 148 14.64 -26.58 4.60
C ILE A 148 15.10 -26.39 3.16
N GLU A 149 14.91 -25.17 2.64
CA GLU A 149 15.31 -24.77 1.27
C GLU A 149 14.80 -25.75 0.18
N GLY A 150 13.57 -26.25 0.33
CA GLY A 150 12.92 -27.18 -0.61
C GLY A 150 13.26 -28.67 -0.39
N VAL A 151 13.93 -29.02 0.72
CA VAL A 151 14.18 -30.41 1.14
C VAL A 151 13.34 -30.72 2.38
N MET A 152 12.56 -31.80 2.31
CA MET A 152 11.75 -32.30 3.44
C MET A 152 12.64 -33.17 4.35
N LEU A 153 12.74 -32.77 5.62
CA LEU A 153 13.48 -33.45 6.68
C LEU A 153 12.55 -33.82 7.82
N ASN A 154 12.45 -35.11 8.13
CA ASN A 154 11.72 -35.64 9.27
C ASN A 154 12.70 -35.94 10.41
N VAL A 155 12.42 -35.39 11.59
CA VAL A 155 13.21 -35.58 12.80
C VAL A 155 12.36 -36.33 13.81
N VAL A 156 12.74 -37.56 14.12
CA VAL A 156 12.02 -38.43 15.06
C VAL A 156 12.78 -38.50 16.37
N SER A 157 12.08 -38.33 17.49
CA SER A 157 12.62 -38.55 18.84
C SER A 157 11.95 -39.76 19.46
N GLY A 158 12.76 -40.73 19.89
CA GLY A 158 12.31 -41.99 20.49
C GLY A 158 12.92 -42.23 21.87
N TYR A 159 12.16 -42.88 22.76
CA TYR A 159 12.61 -43.34 24.08
C TYR A 159 12.14 -44.78 24.34
N ALA A 160 13.00 -45.75 24.07
CA ALA A 160 12.67 -47.17 24.18
C ALA A 160 12.52 -47.61 25.65
N PRO A 161 11.67 -48.60 25.96
CA PRO A 161 11.58 -49.18 27.30
C PRO A 161 12.90 -49.82 27.75
N GLN A 162 13.10 -49.93 29.06
CA GLN A 162 14.30 -50.55 29.64
C GLN A 162 14.24 -52.08 29.52
N GLY A 163 15.39 -52.76 29.66
CA GLY A 163 15.49 -54.21 29.48
C GLY A 163 14.57 -55.05 30.38
N GLY A 164 14.16 -54.53 31.55
CA GLY A 164 13.25 -55.20 32.50
C GLY A 164 11.76 -54.87 32.36
N CYS A 165 11.36 -54.07 31.36
CA CYS A 165 9.95 -53.79 31.07
C CYS A 165 9.27 -54.97 30.38
N GLU A 166 7.94 -55.07 30.51
CA GLU A 166 7.14 -56.12 29.86
C GLU A 166 7.29 -56.12 28.34
N LEU A 167 7.20 -57.31 27.73
CA LEU A 167 7.38 -57.49 26.29
C LEU A 167 6.38 -56.66 25.48
N GLU A 168 5.14 -56.54 25.97
CA GLU A 168 4.07 -55.75 25.34
C GLU A 168 4.44 -54.26 25.23
N GLU A 169 5.10 -53.69 26.24
CA GLU A 169 5.55 -52.29 26.21
C GLU A 169 6.68 -52.09 25.17
N LYS A 170 7.56 -53.07 25.03
CA LYS A 170 8.63 -53.07 24.01
C LYS A 170 8.05 -53.19 22.60
N GLU A 171 7.13 -54.14 22.37
CA GLU A 171 6.47 -54.34 21.08
C GLU A 171 5.67 -53.11 20.66
N ARG A 172 4.95 -52.50 21.60
CA ARG A 172 4.20 -51.26 21.36
C ARG A 172 5.10 -50.12 20.89
N PHE A 173 6.25 -49.91 21.54
CA PHE A 173 7.20 -48.86 21.12
C PHE A 173 7.71 -49.07 19.68
N TRP A 174 8.06 -50.32 19.33
CA TRP A 174 8.55 -50.62 17.98
C TRP A 174 7.46 -50.52 16.92
N SER A 175 6.24 -50.93 17.24
CA SER A 175 5.07 -50.76 16.37
C SER A 175 4.76 -49.29 16.11
N GLU A 176 4.75 -48.45 17.16
CA GLU A 176 4.56 -47.01 17.04
C GLU A 176 5.67 -46.33 16.20
N LEU A 177 6.92 -46.81 16.33
CA LEU A 177 8.03 -46.30 15.53
C LEU A 177 7.93 -46.74 14.06
N ASP A 178 7.49 -47.97 13.81
CA ASP A 178 7.25 -48.49 12.46
C ASP A 178 6.15 -47.69 11.74
N GLU A 179 5.01 -47.44 12.40
CA GLU A 179 3.91 -46.63 11.85
C GLU A 179 4.37 -45.22 11.45
N VAL A 180 5.20 -44.58 12.30
CA VAL A 180 5.78 -43.26 11.99
C VAL A 180 6.65 -43.34 10.74
N MET A 181 7.47 -44.37 10.62
CA MET A 181 8.38 -44.53 9.48
C MET A 181 7.65 -44.85 8.18
N GLU A 182 6.62 -45.69 8.23
CA GLU A 182 5.75 -46.01 7.08
C GLU A 182 4.98 -44.78 6.60
N SER A 183 4.61 -43.88 7.52
CA SER A 183 3.96 -42.63 7.16
C SER A 183 4.86 -41.63 6.41
N ILE A 184 6.18 -41.85 6.39
CA ILE A 184 7.15 -40.93 5.78
C ILE A 184 7.53 -41.39 4.36
N PRO A 185 7.22 -40.62 3.31
CA PRO A 185 7.56 -41.00 1.92
C PRO A 185 9.05 -41.27 1.73
N THR A 186 9.40 -42.29 0.96
CA THR A 186 10.80 -42.75 0.73
C THR A 186 11.72 -41.68 0.14
N GLY A 187 11.18 -40.68 -0.55
CA GLY A 187 11.94 -39.54 -1.10
C GLY A 187 12.38 -38.50 -0.07
N GLU A 188 11.80 -38.49 1.13
CA GLU A 188 12.09 -37.51 2.18
C GLU A 188 13.31 -37.94 3.03
N ARG A 189 13.98 -36.96 3.65
CA ARG A 189 15.10 -37.22 4.57
C ARG A 189 14.56 -37.58 5.95
N VAL A 190 15.17 -38.54 6.63
CA VAL A 190 14.79 -38.95 7.98
C VAL A 190 16.01 -39.05 8.87
N VAL A 191 15.92 -38.46 10.06
CA VAL A 191 16.89 -38.59 11.14
C VAL A 191 16.14 -38.94 12.43
N ILE A 192 16.51 -40.06 13.04
CA ILE A 192 15.97 -40.51 14.33
C ILE A 192 17.05 -40.26 15.38
N GLY A 193 16.74 -39.49 16.42
CA GLY A 193 17.58 -39.34 17.59
C GLY A 193 16.88 -39.94 18.80
N ALA A 194 17.40 -41.03 19.35
CA ALA A 194 16.69 -41.77 20.39
C ALA A 194 17.63 -42.41 21.40
N ASP A 195 17.09 -42.60 22.60
CA ASP A 195 17.67 -43.48 23.60
C ASP A 195 16.97 -44.84 23.47
N PHE A 196 17.69 -45.81 22.93
CA PHE A 196 17.16 -47.14 22.64
C PHE A 196 17.35 -48.13 23.79
N ASN A 197 18.08 -47.75 24.85
CA ASN A 197 18.43 -48.66 25.96
C ASN A 197 19.10 -50.00 25.51
N GLY A 198 19.59 -50.06 24.26
CA GLY A 198 20.18 -51.25 23.64
C GLY A 198 21.63 -51.05 23.21
N HIS A 199 22.39 -52.13 23.21
CA HIS A 199 23.80 -52.17 22.84
C HIS A 199 23.96 -52.81 21.47
N VAL A 200 24.28 -52.03 20.43
CA VAL A 200 24.39 -52.53 19.05
C VAL A 200 25.67 -53.36 18.82
N GLY A 201 26.69 -53.16 19.66
CA GLY A 201 27.94 -53.94 19.66
C GLY A 201 29.05 -53.40 18.75
N GLU A 202 30.28 -53.90 18.93
CA GLU A 202 31.46 -53.60 18.09
C GLU A 202 31.59 -54.58 16.91
N GLY A 203 32.04 -54.10 15.75
CA GLY A 203 32.09 -54.88 14.51
C GLY A 203 30.77 -54.88 13.72
N ASN A 204 30.83 -55.23 12.44
CA ASN A 204 29.67 -55.18 11.54
C ASN A 204 29.54 -56.42 10.62
N THR A 205 30.19 -57.53 10.95
CA THR A 205 30.18 -58.75 10.14
C THR A 205 28.75 -59.26 9.95
N GLY A 206 28.27 -59.33 8.70
CA GLY A 206 26.88 -59.72 8.37
C GLY A 206 25.83 -58.60 8.53
N GLU A 207 26.28 -57.40 8.92
CA GLU A 207 25.44 -56.22 9.22
C GLU A 207 25.99 -54.95 8.56
N GLU A 208 26.86 -55.10 7.53
CA GLU A 208 27.58 -53.97 6.92
C GLU A 208 26.66 -52.94 6.26
N GLU A 209 25.44 -53.35 5.96
CA GLU A 209 24.41 -52.53 5.35
C GLU A 209 23.83 -51.47 6.29
N VAL A 210 23.85 -51.77 7.60
CA VAL A 210 23.10 -51.04 8.62
C VAL A 210 24.03 -50.38 9.63
N MET A 211 25.16 -51.00 9.96
CA MET A 211 26.11 -50.46 10.94
C MET A 211 27.57 -50.45 10.47
N GLY A 212 28.34 -49.50 10.99
CA GLY A 212 29.79 -49.44 10.82
C GLY A 212 30.55 -50.25 11.87
N LYS A 213 31.88 -50.29 11.72
CA LYS A 213 32.78 -51.14 12.51
C LYS A 213 33.03 -50.64 13.95
N PHE A 214 32.70 -49.39 14.26
CA PHE A 214 33.18 -48.68 15.45
C PHE A 214 32.15 -48.56 16.58
N GLY A 215 31.26 -49.55 16.74
CA GLY A 215 30.39 -49.63 17.90
C GLY A 215 31.15 -49.87 19.21
N PHE A 216 30.42 -50.12 20.30
CA PHE A 216 31.00 -50.20 21.64
C PHE A 216 30.44 -51.40 22.43
N LYS A 217 31.36 -52.23 22.94
CA LYS A 217 31.09 -53.47 23.71
C LYS A 217 30.33 -54.54 22.91
N GLU A 218 29.87 -55.58 23.59
CA GLU A 218 29.07 -56.67 23.01
C GLU A 218 27.61 -56.26 22.80
N ARG A 219 26.95 -56.92 21.85
CA ARG A 219 25.54 -56.70 21.51
C ARG A 219 24.63 -57.38 22.54
N ASN A 220 23.56 -56.70 22.97
CA ASN A 220 22.49 -57.29 23.77
C ASN A 220 21.20 -57.47 22.96
N LEU A 221 20.19 -58.13 23.54
CA LEU A 221 18.91 -58.40 22.87
C LEU A 221 18.22 -57.11 22.37
N GLU A 222 18.16 -56.08 23.20
CA GLU A 222 17.60 -54.78 22.82
C GLU A 222 18.37 -54.12 21.67
N GLY A 223 19.70 -54.28 21.65
CA GLY A 223 20.54 -53.81 20.55
C GLY A 223 20.34 -54.59 19.26
N GLN A 224 19.99 -55.88 19.34
CA GLN A 224 19.56 -56.65 18.17
C GLN A 224 18.26 -56.11 17.59
N MET A 225 17.29 -55.73 18.43
CA MET A 225 16.04 -55.10 17.97
C MET A 225 16.29 -53.79 17.21
N VAL A 226 17.27 -52.97 17.64
CA VAL A 226 17.68 -51.75 16.93
C VAL A 226 18.24 -52.07 15.55
N VAL A 227 19.05 -53.14 15.44
CA VAL A 227 19.63 -53.58 14.17
C VAL A 227 18.55 -54.15 13.24
N ASP A 228 17.63 -54.96 13.77
CA ASP A 228 16.53 -55.54 13.00
C ASP A 228 15.56 -54.47 12.48
N PHE A 229 15.24 -53.47 13.30
CA PHE A 229 14.48 -52.31 12.89
C PHE A 229 15.20 -51.54 11.77
N ALA A 230 16.51 -51.31 11.94
CA ALA A 230 17.28 -50.56 10.97
C ALA A 230 17.46 -51.31 9.63
N LYS A 231 17.50 -52.65 9.65
CA LYS A 231 17.39 -53.49 8.44
C LYS A 231 16.04 -53.33 7.75
N ARG A 232 14.94 -53.46 8.51
CA ARG A 232 13.57 -53.42 7.99
C ARG A 232 13.26 -52.09 7.30
N MET A 233 13.73 -50.99 7.88
CA MET A 233 13.42 -49.62 7.44
C MET A 233 14.53 -48.97 6.58
N ASP A 234 15.53 -49.73 6.13
CA ASP A 234 16.70 -49.25 5.36
C ASP A 234 17.41 -48.04 6.02
N MET A 235 17.73 -48.18 7.29
CA MET A 235 18.37 -47.16 8.13
C MET A 235 19.82 -47.55 8.46
N GLY A 236 20.68 -46.54 8.62
CA GLY A 236 22.04 -46.68 9.10
C GLY A 236 22.20 -46.13 10.52
N VAL A 237 22.83 -46.91 11.41
CA VAL A 237 23.18 -46.49 12.78
C VAL A 237 24.42 -45.60 12.74
N VAL A 238 24.23 -44.28 12.68
CA VAL A 238 25.27 -43.29 12.35
C VAL A 238 26.47 -43.34 13.29
N ASN A 239 26.24 -43.61 14.58
CA ASN A 239 27.28 -43.61 15.62
C ASN A 239 28.41 -44.62 15.37
N THR A 240 28.14 -45.72 14.66
CA THR A 240 29.08 -46.83 14.47
C THR A 240 29.97 -46.67 13.23
N TYR A 241 29.70 -45.70 12.35
CA TYR A 241 30.45 -45.46 11.11
C TYR A 241 31.75 -44.66 11.29
N PHE A 242 31.90 -43.93 12.40
CA PHE A 242 33.03 -43.02 12.61
C PHE A 242 33.98 -43.51 13.69
N GLN A 243 35.26 -43.65 13.36
CA GLN A 243 36.29 -44.00 14.33
C GLN A 243 36.50 -42.84 15.33
N LYS A 244 36.29 -43.11 16.63
CA LYS A 244 36.46 -42.14 17.71
C LYS A 244 37.20 -42.77 18.89
N ARG A 245 37.81 -41.92 19.73
CA ARG A 245 38.36 -42.35 21.03
C ARG A 245 37.25 -42.97 21.87
N GLU A 246 37.59 -43.95 22.71
CA GLU A 246 36.64 -44.70 23.54
C GLU A 246 35.70 -43.78 24.34
N GLU A 247 36.22 -42.71 24.94
CA GLU A 247 35.42 -41.75 25.71
C GLU A 247 34.35 -41.01 24.89
N HIS A 248 34.56 -40.89 23.58
CA HIS A 248 33.64 -40.25 22.63
C HIS A 248 32.68 -41.25 21.97
N ARG A 249 32.75 -42.54 22.34
CA ARG A 249 31.78 -43.60 21.95
C ARG A 249 30.76 -43.87 23.07
N VAL A 250 31.14 -43.64 24.32
CA VAL A 250 30.30 -43.86 25.51
C VAL A 250 29.25 -42.76 25.64
N THR A 251 27.97 -43.12 25.58
CA THR A 251 26.83 -42.19 25.73
C THR A 251 26.26 -42.18 27.14
N TYR A 252 26.41 -43.28 27.89
CA TYR A 252 25.93 -43.39 29.28
C TYR A 252 27.05 -43.83 30.24
N LYS A 253 27.15 -43.15 31.38
CA LYS A 253 28.10 -43.45 32.46
C LYS A 253 27.43 -43.32 33.84
N SER A 254 27.35 -44.42 34.58
CA SER A 254 26.82 -44.45 35.95
C SER A 254 27.50 -45.55 36.77
N GLY A 255 27.93 -45.23 38.00
CA GLY A 255 28.50 -46.22 38.95
C GLY A 255 29.64 -47.08 38.39
N GLY A 256 30.55 -46.50 37.59
CA GLY A 256 31.66 -47.22 36.95
C GLY A 256 31.31 -47.94 35.64
N ARG A 257 30.02 -48.16 35.35
CA ARG A 257 29.54 -48.73 34.08
C ARG A 257 29.59 -47.67 32.98
N ARG A 258 30.10 -48.08 31.82
CA ARG A 258 30.20 -47.28 30.57
C ARG A 258 29.49 -48.04 29.47
N THR A 259 28.51 -47.43 28.81
CA THR A 259 27.68 -48.06 27.77
C THR A 259 27.34 -47.07 26.64
N GLN A 260 26.84 -47.60 25.53
CA GLN A 260 26.35 -46.83 24.38
C GLN A 260 24.89 -47.25 24.16
N VAL A 261 23.96 -46.33 24.40
CA VAL A 261 22.50 -46.57 24.35
C VAL A 261 21.75 -45.48 23.57
N ASP A 262 22.37 -44.31 23.41
CA ASP A 262 21.84 -43.20 22.63
C ASP A 262 22.37 -43.24 21.20
N TYR A 263 21.48 -43.33 20.21
CA TYR A 263 21.86 -43.45 18.80
C TYR A 263 21.18 -42.41 17.92
N ILE A 264 21.89 -42.02 16.86
CA ILE A 264 21.31 -41.31 15.72
C ILE A 264 21.23 -42.28 14.56
N LEU A 265 20.04 -42.44 13.97
CA LEU A 265 19.82 -43.23 12.77
C LEU A 265 19.42 -42.30 11.62
N CYS A 266 19.80 -42.64 10.40
CA CYS A 266 19.31 -41.97 9.19
C CYS A 266 19.05 -42.99 8.07
N ARG A 267 18.26 -42.64 7.06
CA ARG A 267 18.10 -43.52 5.89
C ARG A 267 19.45 -43.82 5.24
N ARG A 268 19.64 -45.06 4.78
CA ARG A 268 20.91 -45.53 4.17
C ARG A 268 21.32 -44.64 2.99
N GLY A 269 20.36 -44.25 2.15
CA GLY A 269 20.57 -43.32 1.04
C GLY A 269 21.06 -41.92 1.45
N ASN A 270 20.93 -41.53 2.72
CA ASN A 270 21.31 -40.22 3.24
C ASN A 270 22.63 -40.26 4.04
N LEU A 271 23.24 -41.43 4.25
CA LEU A 271 24.53 -41.56 4.94
C LEU A 271 25.63 -40.71 4.27
N LYS A 272 25.57 -40.51 2.95
CA LYS A 272 26.50 -39.64 2.18
C LYS A 272 26.40 -38.16 2.55
N GLU A 273 25.28 -37.74 3.16
CA GLU A 273 25.06 -36.37 3.63
C GLU A 273 25.63 -36.16 5.04
N ILE A 274 25.98 -37.24 5.75
CA ILE A 274 26.56 -37.18 7.10
C ILE A 274 28.09 -37.12 7.01
N SER A 275 28.65 -36.13 7.71
CA SER A 275 30.09 -35.85 7.69
C SER A 275 30.82 -36.21 8.97
N ASP A 276 30.13 -36.23 10.11
CA ASP A 276 30.70 -36.55 11.42
C ASP A 276 29.59 -36.90 12.41
N CYS A 277 29.85 -37.82 13.34
CA CYS A 277 29.02 -38.08 14.52
C CYS A 277 29.92 -38.29 15.74
N LYS A 278 29.63 -37.62 16.85
CA LYS A 278 30.44 -37.68 18.06
C LYS A 278 29.62 -37.47 19.34
N VAL A 279 30.10 -38.06 20.43
CA VAL A 279 29.61 -37.76 21.77
C VAL A 279 30.37 -36.57 22.36
N VAL A 280 29.64 -35.66 23.02
CA VAL A 280 30.19 -34.49 23.71
C VAL A 280 30.61 -34.87 25.13
N VAL A 281 31.90 -34.72 25.46
CA VAL A 281 32.47 -35.02 26.78
C VAL A 281 32.64 -33.72 27.59
N GLY A 282 32.27 -33.74 28.88
CA GLY A 282 32.57 -32.68 29.84
C GLY A 282 31.49 -31.61 30.08
N GLU A 283 30.23 -31.84 29.69
CA GLU A 283 29.12 -30.91 29.95
C GLU A 283 28.06 -31.50 30.90
N SER A 284 27.45 -30.65 31.74
CA SER A 284 26.77 -31.00 32.99
C SER A 284 25.25 -31.20 32.93
N VAL A 285 24.60 -31.04 31.77
CA VAL A 285 23.12 -30.97 31.69
C VAL A 285 22.46 -32.28 32.15
N ALA A 286 23.06 -33.43 31.81
CA ALA A 286 22.65 -34.74 32.29
C ALA A 286 23.81 -35.39 33.05
N ARG A 287 23.51 -35.96 34.23
CA ARG A 287 24.54 -36.53 35.12
C ARG A 287 25.09 -37.86 34.59
N GLN A 288 24.29 -38.60 33.85
CA GLN A 288 24.60 -39.96 33.40
C GLN A 288 24.71 -40.07 31.86
N HIS A 289 23.84 -39.39 31.12
CA HIS A 289 23.86 -39.38 29.65
C HIS A 289 24.71 -38.24 29.09
N ARG A 290 25.26 -38.46 27.89
CA ARG A 290 26.07 -37.50 27.14
C ARG A 290 25.43 -37.24 25.78
N MET A 291 25.46 -35.97 25.37
CA MET A 291 24.86 -35.55 24.11
C MET A 291 25.61 -36.15 22.91
N VAL A 292 24.87 -36.77 22.01
CA VAL A 292 25.37 -37.22 20.70
C VAL A 292 25.05 -36.14 19.68
N VAL A 293 26.01 -35.75 18.84
CA VAL A 293 25.82 -34.74 17.78
C VAL A 293 26.34 -35.26 16.45
N CYS A 294 25.47 -35.23 15.45
CA CYS A 294 25.72 -35.54 14.06
C CYS A 294 25.75 -34.26 13.21
N ARG A 295 26.66 -34.19 12.24
CA ARG A 295 26.76 -33.09 11.26
C ARG A 295 26.31 -33.59 9.88
N MET A 296 25.16 -33.09 9.45
CA MET A 296 24.54 -33.42 8.16
C MET A 296 24.65 -32.24 7.19
N THR A 297 24.83 -32.50 5.90
CA THR A 297 24.88 -31.48 4.84
C THR A 297 23.82 -31.78 3.80
N LEU A 298 22.72 -31.02 3.83
CA LEU A 298 21.63 -31.12 2.88
C LEU A 298 22.05 -30.55 1.52
N MET A 299 21.91 -31.35 0.48
CA MET A 299 22.19 -30.96 -0.90
C MET A 299 20.92 -30.41 -1.54
N VAL A 300 20.87 -29.09 -1.78
CA VAL A 300 19.71 -28.44 -2.39
C VAL A 300 19.81 -28.51 -3.91
N CYS A 301 18.96 -29.33 -4.53
CA CYS A 301 18.68 -29.22 -5.96
C CYS A 301 17.90 -27.94 -6.19
N LYS A 302 18.36 -27.06 -7.08
CA LYS A 302 17.55 -25.92 -7.51
C LYS A 302 16.29 -26.46 -8.17
N THR A 303 15.16 -26.45 -7.47
CA THR A 303 13.85 -26.40 -8.10
C THR A 303 13.93 -25.22 -9.08
N LYS A 304 13.60 -25.45 -10.35
CA LYS A 304 13.46 -24.33 -11.29
C LYS A 304 12.39 -23.44 -10.67
N ARG A 305 12.78 -22.32 -10.07
CA ARG A 305 11.85 -21.21 -9.87
C ARG A 305 11.14 -21.04 -11.20
N SER A 306 9.81 -21.02 -11.18
CA SER A 306 9.02 -20.65 -12.35
C SER A 306 9.74 -19.46 -13.00
N LYS A 307 10.04 -19.58 -14.30
CA LYS A 307 10.73 -18.49 -15.01
C LYS A 307 9.85 -17.26 -14.82
N ILE A 308 10.23 -16.37 -13.90
CA ILE A 308 9.55 -15.10 -13.70
C ILE A 308 9.54 -14.44 -15.06
N GLU A 309 8.34 -14.17 -15.59
CA GLU A 309 8.20 -13.66 -16.95
C GLU A 309 9.04 -12.40 -17.11
N LYS A 310 9.90 -12.50 -18.11
CA LYS A 310 10.87 -11.50 -18.52
C LYS A 310 10.11 -10.33 -19.15
N LYS A 311 9.76 -9.30 -18.38
CA LYS A 311 9.03 -8.12 -18.88
C LYS A 311 9.92 -7.18 -19.70
N THR A 312 9.35 -6.69 -20.81
CA THR A 312 9.95 -5.68 -21.69
C THR A 312 10.07 -4.33 -20.98
N LYS A 313 11.17 -3.61 -21.16
CA LYS A 313 11.46 -2.32 -20.49
C LYS A 313 10.73 -1.13 -21.15
N TRP A 314 9.40 -1.18 -21.18
CA TRP A 314 8.57 -0.15 -21.85
C TRP A 314 8.74 1.27 -21.29
N TRP A 315 9.17 1.43 -20.04
CA TRP A 315 9.39 2.75 -19.43
C TRP A 315 10.50 3.58 -20.08
N LYS A 316 11.37 2.97 -20.90
CA LYS A 316 12.39 3.70 -21.67
C LYS A 316 11.78 4.59 -22.77
N LEU A 317 10.57 4.28 -23.23
CA LEU A 317 9.82 5.09 -24.22
C LEU A 317 9.43 6.49 -23.71
N LYS A 318 9.72 6.83 -22.44
CA LYS A 318 9.58 8.19 -21.92
C LYS A 318 10.67 9.15 -22.44
N LYS A 319 11.82 8.61 -22.87
CA LYS A 319 12.90 9.40 -23.47
C LYS A 319 12.60 9.56 -24.97
N GLU A 320 12.74 10.78 -25.47
CA GLU A 320 12.41 11.14 -26.86
C GLU A 320 13.28 10.35 -27.85
N GLU A 321 14.59 10.28 -27.61
CA GLU A 321 15.56 9.46 -28.36
C GLU A 321 15.13 7.99 -28.49
N CYS A 322 14.65 7.38 -27.40
CA CYS A 322 14.19 6.00 -27.40
C CYS A 322 12.86 5.80 -28.16
N CYS A 323 11.98 6.81 -28.18
CA CYS A 323 10.73 6.76 -28.93
C CYS A 323 10.99 6.90 -30.45
N GLU A 324 11.95 7.73 -30.86
CA GLU A 324 12.36 7.82 -32.27
C GLU A 324 13.00 6.54 -32.79
N GLU A 325 13.93 5.95 -32.02
CA GLU A 325 14.54 4.66 -32.37
C GLU A 325 13.49 3.54 -32.49
N PHE A 326 12.48 3.55 -31.60
CA PHE A 326 11.36 2.62 -31.68
C PHE A 326 10.50 2.83 -32.93
N ARG A 327 10.19 4.09 -33.28
CA ARG A 327 9.45 4.42 -34.52
C ARG A 327 10.21 3.94 -35.75
N GLN A 328 11.53 4.12 -35.80
CA GLN A 328 12.37 3.69 -36.92
C GLN A 328 12.41 2.16 -37.05
N LYS A 329 12.63 1.44 -35.94
CA LYS A 329 12.60 -0.03 -35.92
C LYS A 329 11.24 -0.61 -36.26
N LEU A 330 10.15 0.05 -35.83
CA LEU A 330 8.81 -0.37 -36.19
C LEU A 330 8.52 -0.15 -37.68
N ARG A 331 8.95 0.98 -38.27
CA ARG A 331 8.85 1.21 -39.71
C ARG A 331 9.63 0.17 -40.52
N GLN A 332 10.83 -0.20 -40.08
CA GLN A 332 11.59 -1.29 -40.70
C GLN A 332 10.88 -2.65 -40.57
N ALA A 333 10.29 -2.95 -39.41
CA ALA A 333 9.58 -4.20 -39.17
C ALA A 333 8.24 -4.29 -39.93
N LEU A 334 7.53 -3.17 -40.12
CA LEU A 334 6.29 -3.11 -40.89
C LEU A 334 6.52 -3.06 -42.41
N GLY A 335 7.73 -2.73 -42.87
CA GLY A 335 8.13 -2.77 -44.27
C GLY A 335 8.59 -4.14 -44.80
N GLY A 336 8.61 -5.17 -43.93
CA GLY A 336 8.92 -6.56 -44.29
C GLY A 336 7.89 -7.53 -43.70
N GLN A 337 7.70 -8.69 -44.33
CA GLN A 337 6.67 -9.69 -43.99
C GLN A 337 6.48 -9.87 -42.46
N VAL A 338 5.20 -9.83 -42.05
CA VAL A 338 4.72 -9.79 -40.67
C VAL A 338 5.29 -10.93 -39.82
N GLY A 339 6.32 -10.61 -39.04
CA GLY A 339 6.82 -11.41 -37.92
C GLY A 339 6.54 -10.73 -36.57
N PRO A 340 6.45 -11.47 -35.44
CA PRO A 340 6.13 -10.90 -34.14
C PRO A 340 7.16 -9.84 -33.72
N LEU A 341 6.66 -8.70 -33.23
CA LEU A 341 7.46 -7.58 -32.69
C LEU A 341 8.62 -8.10 -31.82
N PRO A 342 9.87 -7.65 -32.04
CA PRO A 342 11.01 -8.20 -31.32
C PRO A 342 10.94 -7.82 -29.84
N LYS A 343 10.49 -8.77 -28.99
CA LYS A 343 10.58 -8.73 -27.51
C LYS A 343 12.02 -8.49 -27.00
N ASN A 344 13.01 -8.54 -27.89
CA ASN A 344 14.44 -8.51 -27.58
C ASN A 344 15.11 -7.13 -27.77
N ALA A 345 14.41 -6.09 -28.24
CA ALA A 345 15.06 -4.83 -28.62
C ALA A 345 15.60 -3.96 -27.45
N TRP A 346 15.10 -4.11 -26.21
CA TRP A 346 15.39 -3.16 -25.12
C TRP A 346 15.98 -3.76 -23.84
N GLY A 347 16.28 -5.05 -23.86
CA GLY A 347 16.74 -5.83 -22.72
C GLY A 347 15.65 -6.07 -21.67
N VAL A 348 15.79 -7.14 -20.91
CA VAL A 348 14.77 -7.59 -19.93
C VAL A 348 15.12 -7.10 -18.52
N SER A 349 14.12 -6.74 -17.73
CA SER A 349 14.29 -6.51 -16.29
C SER A 349 14.58 -7.81 -15.51
N SER A 350 15.27 -7.72 -14.37
CA SER A 350 15.55 -8.87 -13.49
C SER A 350 14.33 -9.36 -12.69
N GLY A 351 13.13 -8.80 -12.95
CA GLY A 351 11.86 -9.24 -12.36
C GLY A 351 11.72 -9.05 -10.84
N ARG A 352 12.73 -8.53 -10.14
CA ARG A 352 12.65 -8.33 -8.69
C ARG A 352 11.86 -7.06 -8.35
N ARG A 353 10.61 -7.24 -7.92
CA ARG A 353 10.02 -6.35 -6.93
C ARG A 353 10.58 -6.72 -5.54
N LYS A 354 10.75 -5.72 -4.68
CA LYS A 354 10.82 -5.97 -3.23
C LYS A 354 9.49 -6.61 -2.85
N GLU A 355 9.54 -7.83 -2.30
CA GLU A 355 8.40 -8.38 -1.56
C GLU A 355 8.12 -7.43 -0.41
N ASP A 356 7.00 -6.72 -0.47
CA ASP A 356 6.42 -6.15 0.74
C ASP A 356 5.86 -7.35 1.52
N LYS A 357 6.69 -7.85 2.44
CA LYS A 357 6.27 -8.86 3.42
C LYS A 357 5.40 -8.16 4.45
N GLU A 358 4.15 -7.90 4.11
CA GLU A 358 3.14 -7.59 5.12
C GLU A 358 3.05 -8.80 6.03
N THR A 359 3.49 -8.61 7.27
CA THR A 359 3.71 -9.69 8.21
C THR A 359 2.73 -9.50 9.34
N TRP A 360 1.84 -10.48 9.52
CA TRP A 360 0.72 -10.55 10.47
C TRP A 360 1.04 -10.28 11.97
N TRP A 361 2.31 -10.04 12.32
CA TRP A 361 2.81 -9.71 13.67
C TRP A 361 3.21 -8.23 13.80
N TRP A 362 2.82 -7.39 12.85
CA TRP A 362 3.16 -5.96 12.80
C TRP A 362 2.32 -5.14 13.79
N ASN A 363 2.96 -4.33 14.64
CA ASN A 363 2.31 -3.45 15.61
C ASN A 363 2.95 -2.04 15.62
N GLU A 364 2.28 -1.08 16.26
CA GLU A 364 2.72 0.33 16.29
C GLU A 364 4.10 0.52 16.95
N GLU A 365 4.40 -0.27 17.98
CA GLU A 365 5.69 -0.24 18.70
C GLU A 365 6.87 -0.66 17.81
N VAL A 366 6.69 -1.69 16.97
CA VAL A 366 7.69 -2.13 15.98
C VAL A 366 7.85 -1.09 14.88
N GLN A 367 6.76 -0.45 14.46
CA GLN A 367 6.78 0.60 13.44
C GLN A 367 7.57 1.82 13.91
N ASP A 368 7.28 2.33 15.10
CA ASP A 368 7.99 3.46 15.72
C ASP A 368 9.47 3.13 15.95
N SER A 369 9.77 1.93 16.49
CA SER A 369 11.15 1.48 16.69
C SER A 369 11.94 1.44 15.37
N ILE A 370 11.33 0.94 14.28
CA ILE A 370 11.96 0.88 12.94
C ILE A 370 12.16 2.28 12.36
N GLN A 371 11.20 3.19 12.56
CA GLN A 371 11.32 4.59 12.14
C GLN A 371 12.50 5.27 12.85
N ARG A 372 12.61 5.15 14.17
CA ARG A 372 13.75 5.67 14.96
C ARG A 372 15.09 5.13 14.49
N LYS A 373 15.19 3.82 14.21
CA LYS A 373 16.41 3.22 13.63
C LYS A 373 16.73 3.77 12.24
N ARG A 374 15.71 4.05 11.40
CA ARG A 374 15.91 4.64 10.06
C ARG A 374 16.42 6.07 10.16
N LEU A 375 15.91 6.85 11.13
CA LEU A 375 16.38 8.21 11.43
C LEU A 375 17.84 8.20 11.92
N ALA A 376 18.18 7.33 12.88
CA ALA A 376 19.55 7.19 13.37
C ALA A 376 20.53 6.69 12.29
N LYS A 377 20.08 5.80 11.38
CA LYS A 377 20.89 5.41 10.22
C LYS A 377 21.18 6.58 9.31
N LYS A 378 20.18 7.43 9.06
CA LYS A 378 20.31 8.60 8.20
C LYS A 378 21.26 9.64 8.81
N LYS A 379 21.23 9.82 10.13
CA LYS A 379 22.24 10.61 10.88
C LYS A 379 23.64 10.04 10.72
N TRP A 380 23.83 8.72 10.90
CA TRP A 380 25.14 8.09 10.69
C TRP A 380 25.63 8.17 9.23
N ASP A 381 24.75 7.99 8.25
CA ASP A 381 25.08 8.06 6.82
C ASP A 381 25.48 9.50 6.40
N MET A 382 25.03 10.54 7.10
CA MET A 382 25.40 11.95 6.86
C MET A 382 26.71 12.33 7.54
N ASP A 383 26.83 12.15 8.85
CA ASP A 383 27.93 12.75 9.62
C ASP A 383 29.14 11.81 9.78
N ARG A 384 28.94 10.50 9.58
CA ARG A 384 29.93 9.41 9.69
C ARG A 384 30.78 9.39 10.99
N THR A 385 30.29 9.98 12.07
CA THR A 385 30.93 9.96 13.40
C THR A 385 30.72 8.62 14.13
N GLU A 386 31.61 8.26 15.07
CA GLU A 386 31.54 6.98 15.79
C GLU A 386 30.41 6.95 16.84
N GLU A 387 30.02 8.11 17.39
CA GLU A 387 28.89 8.27 18.31
C GLU A 387 27.55 7.97 17.61
N ASN A 388 27.30 8.54 16.43
CA ASN A 388 26.10 8.24 15.62
C ASN A 388 26.06 6.78 15.15
N ARG A 389 27.24 6.16 14.94
CA ARG A 389 27.36 4.73 14.64
C ARG A 389 26.98 3.87 15.85
N GLN A 390 27.35 4.28 17.06
CA GLN A 390 27.00 3.62 18.31
C GLN A 390 25.47 3.70 18.55
N GLU A 391 24.89 4.89 18.40
CA GLU A 391 23.45 5.15 18.54
C GLU A 391 22.62 4.33 17.53
N TYR A 392 23.06 4.29 16.26
CA TYR A 392 22.44 3.45 15.24
C TYR A 392 22.50 1.96 15.60
N LYS A 393 23.64 1.46 16.11
CA LYS A 393 23.80 0.06 16.54
C LYS A 393 22.89 -0.27 17.72
N GLU A 394 22.73 0.64 18.67
CA GLU A 394 21.85 0.45 19.83
C GLU A 394 20.38 0.41 19.44
N LEU A 395 19.92 1.35 18.60
CA LEU A 395 18.56 1.35 18.07
C LEU A 395 18.31 0.15 17.16
N GLN A 396 19.33 -0.33 16.44
CA GLN A 396 19.25 -1.58 15.67
C GLN A 396 19.05 -2.80 16.59
N ARG A 397 19.74 -2.86 17.73
CA ARG A 397 19.54 -3.93 18.75
C ARG A 397 18.17 -3.82 19.42
N ARG A 398 17.67 -2.60 19.65
CA ARG A 398 16.34 -2.34 20.23
C ARG A 398 15.23 -2.80 19.28
N VAL A 399 15.30 -2.43 18.00
CA VAL A 399 14.38 -2.91 16.96
C VAL A 399 14.37 -4.44 16.87
N LYS A 400 15.54 -5.09 16.94
CA LYS A 400 15.60 -6.56 16.93
C LYS A 400 14.85 -7.16 18.11
N ARG A 401 14.95 -6.57 19.30
CA ARG A 401 14.23 -7.01 20.51
C ARG A 401 12.73 -6.80 20.38
N GLU A 402 12.28 -5.62 19.96
CA GLU A 402 10.84 -5.32 19.82
C GLU A 402 10.19 -6.16 18.72
N VAL A 403 10.88 -6.37 17.59
CA VAL A 403 10.42 -7.31 16.56
C VAL A 403 10.33 -8.75 17.08
N SER A 404 11.24 -9.15 17.96
CA SER A 404 11.21 -10.48 18.59
C SER A 404 10.03 -10.61 19.55
N LYS A 405 9.79 -9.60 20.39
CA LYS A 405 8.64 -9.57 21.33
C LYS A 405 7.31 -9.56 20.59
N ALA A 406 7.15 -8.71 19.57
CA ALA A 406 5.92 -8.63 18.78
C ALA A 406 5.61 -9.95 18.06
N LYS A 407 6.65 -10.59 17.50
CA LYS A 407 6.52 -11.94 16.95
C LYS A 407 6.12 -12.94 18.03
N GLN A 408 6.82 -12.95 19.17
CA GLN A 408 6.56 -13.91 20.23
C GLN A 408 5.14 -13.76 20.79
N LYS A 409 4.67 -12.53 21.03
CA LYS A 409 3.30 -12.24 21.49
C LYS A 409 2.26 -12.68 20.46
N ALA A 410 2.45 -12.36 19.18
CA ALA A 410 1.55 -12.80 18.12
C ALA A 410 1.55 -14.33 17.96
N TYR A 411 2.69 -15.00 18.17
CA TYR A 411 2.77 -16.46 18.23
C TYR A 411 2.08 -17.02 19.48
N GLU A 412 2.28 -16.43 20.66
CA GLU A 412 1.62 -16.85 21.91
C GLU A 412 0.10 -16.73 21.78
N GLU A 413 -0.43 -15.60 21.32
CA GLU A 413 -1.87 -15.41 21.06
C GLU A 413 -2.41 -16.38 19.99
N LEU A 414 -1.61 -16.68 18.96
CA LEU A 414 -1.93 -17.72 17.98
C LEU A 414 -2.00 -19.10 18.64
N TYR A 415 -1.04 -19.45 19.51
CA TYR A 415 -1.01 -20.74 20.21
C TYR A 415 -2.10 -20.86 21.29
N THR A 416 -2.44 -19.77 21.98
CA THR A 416 -3.56 -19.76 22.97
C THR A 416 -4.91 -19.96 22.29
N ARG A 417 -5.09 -19.41 21.06
CA ARG A 417 -6.28 -19.72 20.25
C ARG A 417 -6.29 -21.16 19.76
N LEU A 418 -5.14 -21.73 19.41
CA LEU A 418 -4.99 -23.13 18.97
C LEU A 418 -5.28 -24.16 20.08
N ASP A 419 -5.21 -23.77 21.36
CA ASP A 419 -5.56 -24.63 22.52
C ASP A 419 -7.08 -24.71 22.78
N THR A 420 -7.90 -24.01 21.99
CA THR A 420 -9.38 -24.08 22.06
C THR A 420 -9.95 -25.03 21.00
N ARG A 421 -11.09 -25.68 21.30
CA ARG A 421 -11.83 -26.55 20.34
C ARG A 421 -12.23 -25.83 19.04
N GLU A 422 -12.26 -24.50 19.04
CA GLU A 422 -12.52 -23.67 17.86
C GLU A 422 -11.23 -23.46 17.02
N GLY A 423 -10.08 -23.24 17.65
CA GLY A 423 -8.79 -23.09 16.95
C GLY A 423 -8.25 -24.38 16.31
N GLU A 424 -8.62 -25.54 16.84
CA GLU A 424 -8.32 -26.84 16.23
C GLU A 424 -9.01 -27.01 14.86
N LYS A 425 -10.24 -26.45 14.69
CA LYS A 425 -10.96 -26.44 13.40
C LYS A 425 -10.36 -25.48 12.38
N ASP A 426 -9.74 -24.38 12.83
CA ASP A 426 -9.10 -23.39 11.96
C ASP A 426 -7.76 -23.90 11.38
N LEU A 427 -7.03 -24.75 12.12
CA LEU A 427 -5.75 -25.32 11.65
C LEU A 427 -5.94 -26.27 10.44
N TYR A 428 -7.08 -26.97 10.36
CA TYR A 428 -7.43 -27.83 9.23
C TYR A 428 -7.86 -27.06 7.96
N ARG A 429 -7.98 -25.72 8.03
CA ARG A 429 -8.50 -24.88 6.93
C ARG A 429 -7.43 -24.09 6.18
N VAL A 430 -6.20 -24.02 6.67
CA VAL A 430 -5.13 -23.22 6.04
C VAL A 430 -4.43 -24.02 4.96
N LEU A 431 -4.64 -23.62 3.70
CA LEU A 431 -3.98 -24.24 2.55
C LEU A 431 -2.48 -23.89 2.54
N THR A 432 -1.62 -24.89 2.64
CA THR A 432 -0.15 -24.71 2.72
C THR A 432 0.57 -25.00 1.40
N SER A 433 0.00 -25.80 0.49
CA SER A 433 0.62 -26.12 -0.80
C SER A 433 0.29 -25.08 -1.88
N GLU A 434 1.27 -24.73 -2.72
CA GLU A 434 1.12 -23.76 -3.81
C GLU A 434 -0.01 -24.16 -4.78
N GLU A 435 -0.14 -25.45 -5.09
CA GLU A 435 -1.18 -26.00 -5.96
C GLU A 435 -2.58 -25.88 -5.34
N SER A 436 -2.73 -26.16 -4.05
CA SER A 436 -4.04 -26.05 -3.40
C SER A 436 -4.48 -24.60 -3.26
N VAL A 437 -3.54 -23.66 -3.04
CA VAL A 437 -3.83 -22.22 -3.06
C VAL A 437 -4.30 -21.78 -4.45
N GLN A 438 -3.61 -22.20 -5.52
CA GLN A 438 -4.02 -21.90 -6.90
C GLN A 438 -5.39 -22.48 -7.22
N ARG A 439 -5.65 -23.74 -6.83
CA ARG A 439 -6.93 -24.42 -7.05
C ARG A 439 -8.07 -23.71 -6.33
N ARG A 440 -7.89 -23.36 -5.05
CA ARG A 440 -8.90 -22.64 -4.27
C ARG A 440 -9.24 -21.28 -4.87
N TRP A 441 -8.24 -20.55 -5.35
CA TRP A 441 -8.45 -19.27 -6.04
C TRP A 441 -9.22 -19.42 -7.35
N LYS A 442 -8.91 -20.47 -8.13
CA LYS A 442 -9.64 -20.81 -9.35
C LYS A 442 -11.10 -21.11 -9.01
N GLU A 443 -11.35 -22.09 -8.15
CA GLU A 443 -12.69 -22.51 -7.74
C GLU A 443 -13.53 -21.34 -7.24
N TYR A 444 -12.96 -20.49 -6.35
CA TYR A 444 -13.68 -19.35 -5.81
C TYR A 444 -14.12 -18.34 -6.89
N PHE A 445 -13.22 -17.95 -7.80
CA PHE A 445 -13.56 -16.98 -8.84
C PHE A 445 -14.36 -17.60 -9.98
N GLU A 446 -14.19 -18.89 -10.25
CA GLU A 446 -14.98 -19.63 -11.24
C GLU A 446 -16.43 -19.75 -10.79
N GLU A 447 -16.67 -20.09 -9.52
CA GLU A 447 -18.00 -20.09 -8.91
C GLU A 447 -18.59 -18.67 -8.91
N LEU A 448 -17.84 -17.68 -8.42
CA LEU A 448 -18.30 -16.29 -8.32
C LEU A 448 -18.76 -15.70 -9.67
N MET A 449 -18.06 -16.03 -10.76
CA MET A 449 -18.25 -15.41 -12.07
C MET A 449 -19.20 -16.21 -12.98
N ASN A 450 -19.73 -17.34 -12.51
CA ASN A 450 -20.64 -18.20 -13.27
C ASN A 450 -21.93 -18.55 -12.52
N GLU A 451 -22.05 -18.20 -11.24
CA GLU A 451 -23.29 -18.35 -10.47
C GLU A 451 -24.21 -17.13 -10.68
N GLU A 452 -25.37 -17.39 -11.28
CA GLU A 452 -26.47 -16.43 -11.54
C GLU A 452 -27.56 -16.57 -10.46
N ASN A 453 -28.16 -15.46 -10.03
CA ASN A 453 -29.28 -15.47 -9.10
C ASN A 453 -30.59 -15.87 -9.81
N GLU A 454 -31.53 -16.44 -9.05
CA GLU A 454 -32.89 -16.66 -9.54
C GLU A 454 -33.54 -15.36 -10.03
N ARG A 455 -34.27 -15.42 -11.14
CA ARG A 455 -34.98 -14.28 -11.73
C ARG A 455 -36.16 -14.71 -12.57
N GLU A 456 -37.09 -13.79 -12.77
CA GLU A 456 -38.20 -13.97 -13.70
C GLU A 456 -37.72 -13.86 -15.15
N LYS A 457 -38.10 -14.83 -15.99
CA LYS A 457 -37.84 -14.76 -17.43
C LYS A 457 -38.78 -13.74 -18.07
N ARG A 458 -38.24 -12.83 -18.89
CA ARG A 458 -39.06 -11.89 -19.67
C ARG A 458 -39.74 -12.62 -20.82
N VAL A 459 -41.04 -12.38 -20.98
CA VAL A 459 -41.85 -12.85 -22.11
C VAL A 459 -41.92 -11.78 -23.22
N GLU A 460 -41.74 -10.51 -22.87
CA GLU A 460 -41.80 -9.38 -23.79
C GLU A 460 -40.58 -9.29 -24.71
N ARG A 461 -40.83 -9.24 -26.03
CA ARG A 461 -39.81 -8.93 -27.04
C ARG A 461 -39.76 -7.42 -27.24
N VAL A 462 -38.60 -6.80 -26.99
CA VAL A 462 -38.35 -5.40 -27.35
C VAL A 462 -37.95 -5.35 -28.81
N ASN A 463 -38.55 -4.44 -29.58
CA ASN A 463 -38.20 -4.24 -30.98
C ASN A 463 -36.74 -3.77 -31.10
N SER A 464 -35.97 -4.44 -31.96
CA SER A 464 -34.60 -4.03 -32.28
C SER A 464 -34.60 -2.69 -33.00
N VAL A 465 -33.82 -1.74 -32.51
CA VAL A 465 -33.64 -0.45 -33.17
C VAL A 465 -32.56 -0.60 -34.24
N GLU A 466 -32.97 -0.83 -35.49
CA GLU A 466 -32.05 -0.86 -36.64
C GLU A 466 -31.73 0.57 -37.11
N GLN A 467 -30.69 1.14 -36.52
CA GLN A 467 -30.12 2.43 -36.95
C GLN A 467 -28.79 2.21 -37.66
N LYS A 468 -28.57 2.94 -38.76
CA LYS A 468 -27.29 2.97 -39.45
C LYS A 468 -26.25 3.61 -38.53
N VAL A 469 -25.21 2.84 -38.18
CA VAL A 469 -24.11 3.33 -37.32
C VAL A 469 -22.99 3.91 -38.17
N ASP A 470 -22.61 5.15 -37.88
CA ASP A 470 -21.50 5.84 -38.56
C ASP A 470 -20.14 5.20 -38.29
N LYS A 471 -19.21 5.30 -39.25
CA LYS A 471 -17.82 4.89 -39.07
C LYS A 471 -17.14 5.69 -37.95
N ILE A 472 -16.21 5.05 -37.25
CA ILE A 472 -15.38 5.64 -36.20
C ILE A 472 -14.36 6.59 -36.81
N ARG A 473 -14.44 7.87 -36.42
CA ARG A 473 -13.54 8.92 -36.90
C ARG A 473 -12.22 8.90 -36.11
N LYS A 474 -11.12 9.28 -36.77
CA LYS A 474 -9.79 9.42 -36.17
C LYS A 474 -9.80 10.32 -34.91
N ASP A 475 -10.62 11.38 -34.92
CA ASP A 475 -10.75 12.31 -33.79
C ASP A 475 -11.31 11.66 -32.52
N GLU A 476 -12.21 10.69 -32.66
CA GLU A 476 -12.79 9.97 -31.52
C GLU A 476 -11.72 9.10 -30.86
N VAL A 477 -10.93 8.41 -31.67
CA VAL A 477 -9.77 7.61 -31.22
C VAL A 477 -8.73 8.50 -30.56
N ARG A 478 -8.43 9.68 -31.12
CA ARG A 478 -7.50 10.65 -30.53
C ARG A 478 -7.97 11.14 -29.16
N LYS A 479 -9.26 11.46 -29.02
CA LYS A 479 -9.87 11.84 -27.73
C LYS A 479 -9.81 10.70 -26.72
N ALA A 480 -10.09 9.47 -27.14
CA ALA A 480 -9.99 8.29 -26.28
C ALA A 480 -8.54 8.03 -25.82
N LEU A 481 -7.57 8.14 -26.73
CA LEU A 481 -6.15 7.95 -26.44
C LEU A 481 -5.61 9.00 -25.46
N LYS A 482 -6.02 10.27 -25.61
CA LYS A 482 -5.67 11.36 -24.68
C LYS A 482 -6.21 11.13 -23.27
N ARG A 483 -7.39 10.51 -23.14
CA ARG A 483 -8.00 10.18 -21.84
C ARG A 483 -7.35 9.00 -21.11
N MET A 484 -6.60 8.14 -21.81
CA MET A 484 -5.94 7.00 -21.17
C MET A 484 -4.75 7.45 -20.30
N LYS A 485 -4.67 6.95 -19.07
CA LYS A 485 -3.57 7.24 -18.14
C LYS A 485 -2.37 6.33 -18.41
N SER A 486 -1.17 6.90 -18.42
CA SER A 486 0.09 6.14 -18.53
C SER A 486 0.46 5.49 -17.18
N GLY A 487 1.34 4.48 -17.20
CA GLY A 487 1.83 3.78 -16.01
C GLY A 487 0.86 2.74 -15.42
N LYS A 488 -0.12 2.28 -16.20
CA LYS A 488 -1.12 1.28 -15.77
C LYS A 488 -0.65 -0.15 -16.04
N ALA A 489 -1.14 -1.09 -15.23
CA ALA A 489 -0.83 -2.51 -15.39
C ALA A 489 -1.45 -3.06 -16.67
N VAL A 490 -0.61 -3.72 -17.49
CA VAL A 490 -0.97 -4.28 -18.79
C VAL A 490 -1.74 -5.59 -18.67
N GLY A 491 -2.55 -5.87 -19.69
CA GLY A 491 -3.25 -7.15 -19.87
C GLY A 491 -2.33 -8.27 -20.37
N PRO A 492 -2.90 -9.40 -20.83
CA PRO A 492 -2.13 -10.55 -21.33
C PRO A 492 -1.28 -10.26 -22.58
N ASP A 493 -1.62 -9.22 -23.33
CA ASP A 493 -0.91 -8.81 -24.55
C ASP A 493 0.44 -8.13 -24.28
N ASP A 494 0.69 -7.68 -23.04
CA ASP A 494 1.88 -6.93 -22.62
C ASP A 494 2.12 -5.65 -23.45
N ILE A 495 1.06 -5.08 -24.04
CA ILE A 495 1.10 -3.82 -24.82
C ILE A 495 0.61 -2.66 -23.94
N PRO A 496 1.50 -1.79 -23.46
CA PRO A 496 1.12 -0.63 -22.66
C PRO A 496 0.60 0.52 -23.55
N VAL A 497 -0.14 1.46 -22.95
CA VAL A 497 -0.76 2.56 -23.72
C VAL A 497 0.29 3.55 -24.26
N GLU A 498 1.46 3.56 -23.63
CA GLU A 498 2.65 4.29 -24.01
C GLU A 498 3.12 3.94 -25.43
N VAL A 499 2.92 2.70 -25.88
CA VAL A 499 3.21 2.30 -27.27
C VAL A 499 2.33 3.10 -28.23
N TRP A 500 1.01 3.10 -28.00
CA TRP A 500 0.05 3.83 -28.82
C TRP A 500 0.29 5.34 -28.77
N LYS A 501 0.67 5.89 -27.61
CA LYS A 501 1.01 7.31 -27.48
C LYS A 501 2.31 7.68 -28.20
N CYS A 502 3.35 6.84 -28.14
CA CYS A 502 4.62 7.08 -28.83
C CYS A 502 4.45 7.04 -30.36
N LEU A 503 3.57 6.20 -30.89
CA LEU A 503 3.32 6.12 -32.33
C LEU A 503 2.53 7.31 -32.91
N GLY A 504 1.89 8.13 -32.07
CA GLY A 504 1.22 9.35 -32.51
C GLY A 504 0.11 9.07 -33.54
N GLU A 505 0.09 9.84 -34.63
CA GLU A 505 -0.96 9.75 -35.66
C GLU A 505 -1.01 8.39 -36.35
N ALA A 506 0.14 7.74 -36.61
CA ALA A 506 0.16 6.41 -37.23
C ALA A 506 -0.64 5.36 -36.40
N ALA A 507 -0.59 5.47 -35.07
CA ALA A 507 -1.41 4.62 -34.20
C ALA A 507 -2.90 4.99 -34.28
N VAL A 508 -3.24 6.28 -34.37
CA VAL A 508 -4.63 6.72 -34.51
C VAL A 508 -5.24 6.18 -35.81
N GLU A 509 -4.49 6.18 -36.91
CA GLU A 509 -4.94 5.64 -38.18
C GLU A 509 -5.15 4.12 -38.12
N PHE A 510 -4.17 3.39 -37.62
CA PHE A 510 -4.26 1.94 -37.45
C PHE A 510 -5.44 1.55 -36.54
N LEU A 511 -5.56 2.19 -35.37
CA LEU A 511 -6.62 1.91 -34.42
C LEU A 511 -8.00 2.28 -34.98
N ALA A 512 -8.14 3.39 -35.69
CA ALA A 512 -9.40 3.75 -36.34
C ALA A 512 -9.78 2.71 -37.41
N SER A 513 -8.83 2.23 -38.20
CA SER A 513 -9.09 1.15 -39.17
C SER A 513 -9.52 -0.13 -38.47
N LEU A 514 -8.79 -0.57 -37.45
CA LEU A 514 -9.11 -1.77 -36.66
C LEU A 514 -10.50 -1.68 -36.02
N PHE A 515 -10.82 -0.54 -35.41
CA PHE A 515 -12.11 -0.31 -34.76
C PHE A 515 -13.27 -0.31 -35.75
N ASN A 516 -13.07 0.24 -36.96
CA ASN A 516 -14.07 0.16 -38.02
C ASN A 516 -14.26 -1.26 -38.54
N ILE A 517 -13.20 -2.06 -38.67
CA ILE A 517 -13.31 -3.48 -39.03
C ILE A 517 -14.13 -4.23 -37.97
N VAL A 518 -13.83 -4.06 -36.68
CA VAL A 518 -14.58 -4.69 -35.59
C VAL A 518 -16.05 -4.27 -35.60
N LEU A 519 -16.32 -2.98 -35.87
CA LEU A 519 -17.68 -2.47 -35.97
C LEU A 519 -18.41 -3.05 -37.19
N GLU A 520 -17.75 -3.19 -38.34
CA GLU A 520 -18.33 -3.74 -39.56
C GLU A 520 -18.57 -5.25 -39.47
N SER A 521 -17.62 -6.01 -38.92
CA SER A 521 -17.70 -7.46 -38.77
C SER A 521 -18.52 -7.93 -37.56
N GLU A 522 -18.86 -7.00 -36.65
CA GLU A 522 -19.49 -7.29 -35.36
C GLU A 522 -18.73 -8.33 -34.51
N ARG A 523 -17.42 -8.45 -34.75
CA ARG A 523 -16.55 -9.47 -34.15
C ARG A 523 -15.22 -8.87 -33.72
N MET A 524 -14.82 -9.14 -32.49
CA MET A 524 -13.55 -8.68 -31.94
C MET A 524 -12.42 -9.70 -32.05
N PRO A 525 -11.16 -9.24 -31.97
CA PRO A 525 -9.99 -10.12 -31.95
C PRO A 525 -10.05 -11.13 -30.79
N GLU A 526 -9.70 -12.39 -31.07
CA GLU A 526 -9.71 -13.46 -30.07
C GLU A 526 -8.72 -13.19 -28.92
N GLU A 527 -7.65 -12.44 -29.17
CA GLU A 527 -6.69 -12.03 -28.15
C GLU A 527 -7.32 -11.17 -27.04
N TRP A 528 -8.36 -10.39 -27.36
CA TRP A 528 -9.05 -9.53 -26.39
C TRP A 528 -9.96 -10.31 -25.45
N ARG A 529 -10.32 -11.56 -25.80
CA ARG A 529 -11.16 -12.44 -24.97
C ARG A 529 -10.43 -12.99 -23.74
N ARG A 530 -9.09 -12.92 -23.72
CA ARG A 530 -8.26 -13.43 -22.61
C ARG A 530 -7.98 -12.31 -21.61
N SER A 531 -7.99 -12.65 -20.33
CA SER A 531 -7.73 -11.68 -19.26
C SER A 531 -7.05 -12.30 -18.05
N VAL A 532 -6.38 -11.46 -17.24
CA VAL A 532 -5.76 -11.89 -15.98
C VAL A 532 -6.45 -11.23 -14.81
N LEU A 533 -7.05 -12.02 -13.93
CA LEU A 533 -7.64 -11.56 -12.67
C LEU A 533 -6.57 -11.50 -11.57
N VAL A 534 -6.51 -10.40 -10.83
CA VAL A 534 -5.63 -10.23 -9.68
C VAL A 534 -6.47 -10.03 -8.42
N PRO A 535 -6.39 -10.93 -7.41
CA PRO A 535 -7.06 -10.74 -6.15
C PRO A 535 -6.36 -9.66 -5.33
N ILE A 536 -7.12 -8.65 -4.90
CA ILE A 536 -6.65 -7.56 -4.05
C ILE A 536 -7.44 -7.58 -2.74
N PHE A 537 -6.75 -7.67 -1.61
CA PHE A 537 -7.40 -7.70 -0.31
C PHE A 537 -8.15 -6.39 -0.03
N LYS A 538 -9.37 -6.48 0.51
CA LYS A 538 -10.24 -5.32 0.81
C LYS A 538 -9.85 -4.59 2.09
N ASN A 539 -8.74 -4.99 2.75
CA ASN A 539 -8.28 -4.48 4.04
C ASN A 539 -9.34 -4.60 5.16
N LYS A 540 -10.20 -5.62 5.08
CA LYS A 540 -11.26 -5.91 6.05
C LYS A 540 -11.49 -7.41 6.14
N GLY A 541 -11.72 -7.92 7.35
CA GLY A 541 -11.96 -9.33 7.63
C GLY A 541 -10.69 -10.19 7.62
N ASP A 542 -10.86 -11.51 7.66
CA ASP A 542 -9.75 -12.47 7.61
C ASP A 542 -9.08 -12.50 6.23
N VAL A 543 -7.74 -12.38 6.24
CA VAL A 543 -6.86 -12.44 5.05
C VAL A 543 -6.85 -13.83 4.43
N GLN A 544 -7.21 -14.87 5.18
CA GLN A 544 -7.28 -16.24 4.67
C GLN A 544 -8.60 -16.54 3.94
N SER A 545 -9.63 -15.71 4.15
CA SER A 545 -10.91 -15.85 3.45
C SER A 545 -10.88 -15.22 2.06
N CYS A 546 -11.19 -16.01 1.03
CA CYS A 546 -11.24 -15.55 -0.36
C CYS A 546 -12.31 -14.45 -0.59
N SER A 547 -13.40 -14.42 0.21
CA SER A 547 -14.48 -13.43 0.08
C SER A 547 -14.05 -11.99 0.39
N ASN A 548 -12.97 -11.84 1.15
CA ASN A 548 -12.40 -10.56 1.53
C ASN A 548 -11.45 -9.98 0.47
N TYR A 549 -11.37 -10.60 -0.71
CA TYR A 549 -10.61 -10.10 -1.84
C TYR A 549 -11.52 -9.59 -2.95
N ARG A 550 -11.02 -8.62 -3.71
CA ARG A 550 -11.63 -8.07 -4.93
C ARG A 550 -10.83 -8.54 -6.13
N GLY A 551 -11.49 -9.17 -7.10
CA GLY A 551 -10.85 -9.63 -8.33
C GLY A 551 -10.77 -8.54 -9.38
N ILE A 552 -9.60 -7.93 -9.61
CA ILE A 552 -9.43 -6.93 -10.68
C ILE A 552 -8.98 -7.61 -11.96
N LYS A 553 -9.76 -7.46 -13.04
CA LYS A 553 -9.49 -8.01 -14.37
C LYS A 553 -8.57 -7.08 -15.18
N LEU A 554 -7.36 -7.55 -15.46
CA LEU A 554 -6.41 -6.91 -16.36
C LEU A 554 -6.69 -7.36 -17.79
N MET A 555 -7.17 -6.42 -18.60
CA MET A 555 -7.50 -6.60 -20.03
C MET A 555 -6.53 -5.81 -20.91
N SER A 556 -6.50 -6.14 -22.22
CA SER A 556 -5.72 -5.41 -23.22
C SER A 556 -6.01 -3.90 -23.16
N HIS A 557 -4.96 -3.08 -23.21
CA HIS A 557 -5.14 -1.63 -23.30
C HIS A 557 -5.79 -1.19 -24.62
N THR A 558 -5.59 -1.98 -25.68
CA THR A 558 -6.21 -1.73 -27.00
C THR A 558 -7.73 -1.96 -26.93
N MET A 559 -8.17 -3.03 -26.26
CA MET A 559 -9.58 -3.27 -25.95
C MET A 559 -10.17 -2.13 -25.12
N LYS A 560 -9.46 -1.64 -24.10
CA LYS A 560 -9.92 -0.49 -23.30
C LYS A 560 -10.08 0.79 -24.12
N LEU A 561 -9.22 1.01 -25.12
CA LEU A 561 -9.37 2.14 -26.04
C LEU A 561 -10.65 2.02 -26.87
N TRP A 562 -10.93 0.82 -27.40
CA TRP A 562 -12.19 0.51 -28.08
C TRP A 562 -13.40 0.78 -27.19
N GLU A 563 -13.40 0.25 -25.96
CA GLU A 563 -14.46 0.45 -24.96
C GLU A 563 -14.75 1.94 -24.71
N ARG A 564 -13.72 2.79 -24.63
CA ARG A 564 -13.91 4.24 -24.43
C ARG A 564 -14.55 4.95 -25.62
N VAL A 565 -14.26 4.50 -26.85
CA VAL A 565 -14.88 5.04 -28.06
C VAL A 565 -16.36 4.67 -28.07
N VAL A 566 -16.68 3.39 -27.81
CA VAL A 566 -18.07 2.92 -27.72
C VAL A 566 -18.81 3.62 -26.58
N GLU A 567 -18.22 3.73 -25.39
CA GLU A 567 -18.79 4.46 -24.24
C GLU A 567 -19.16 5.90 -24.61
N ALA A 568 -18.26 6.62 -25.29
CA ALA A 568 -18.48 8.01 -25.68
C ALA A 568 -19.64 8.18 -26.69
N ARG A 569 -19.91 7.15 -27.51
CA ARG A 569 -21.05 7.13 -28.44
C ARG A 569 -22.34 6.76 -27.72
N LEU A 570 -22.34 5.71 -26.89
CA LEU A 570 -23.52 5.28 -26.15
C LEU A 570 -24.04 6.37 -25.20
N ARG A 571 -23.15 7.15 -24.58
CA ARG A 571 -23.54 8.31 -23.73
C ARG A 571 -24.27 9.43 -24.47
N LYS A 572 -24.22 9.47 -25.81
CA LYS A 572 -25.00 10.44 -26.60
C LYS A 572 -26.43 9.96 -26.87
N VAL A 573 -26.63 8.64 -26.81
CA VAL A 573 -27.92 7.98 -27.12
C VAL A 573 -28.71 7.76 -25.84
N VAL A 574 -28.05 7.24 -24.80
CA VAL A 574 -28.71 6.86 -23.55
C VAL A 574 -28.66 8.01 -22.54
N LYS A 575 -29.83 8.45 -22.07
CA LYS A 575 -29.98 9.40 -20.96
C LYS A 575 -30.21 8.62 -19.67
N ILE A 576 -29.26 8.72 -18.74
CA ILE A 576 -29.37 8.14 -17.39
C ILE A 576 -30.08 9.13 -16.46
N CYS A 577 -30.82 8.62 -15.49
CA CYS A 577 -31.52 9.40 -14.47
C CYS A 577 -30.63 10.34 -13.65
N GLU A 578 -31.26 11.38 -13.10
CA GLU A 578 -30.56 12.38 -12.28
C GLU A 578 -30.22 11.87 -10.87
N GLN A 579 -30.93 10.84 -10.39
CA GLN A 579 -30.70 10.18 -9.12
C GLN A 579 -29.42 9.32 -9.08
N GLN A 580 -28.87 8.97 -10.24
CA GLN A 580 -27.61 8.24 -10.35
C GLN A 580 -26.42 9.22 -10.36
N TYR A 581 -25.65 9.22 -9.27
CA TYR A 581 -24.43 10.01 -9.07
C TYR A 581 -23.17 9.23 -9.48
N GLY A 582 -23.22 7.90 -9.45
CA GLY A 582 -22.10 7.02 -9.75
C GLY A 582 -21.70 7.06 -11.23
N PHE A 583 -20.41 7.27 -11.50
CA PHE A 583 -19.82 7.22 -12.86
C PHE A 583 -20.47 8.15 -13.90
N MET A 584 -21.19 9.19 -13.45
CA MET A 584 -21.82 10.18 -14.31
C MET A 584 -20.94 11.42 -14.49
N PRO A 585 -20.89 12.01 -15.70
CA PRO A 585 -20.16 13.26 -15.91
C PRO A 585 -20.71 14.37 -15.01
N ARG A 586 -19.82 15.18 -14.43
CA ARG A 586 -20.17 16.33 -13.57
C ARG A 586 -20.90 15.99 -12.27
N LYS A 587 -20.95 14.72 -11.86
CA LYS A 587 -21.42 14.29 -10.54
C LYS A 587 -20.29 13.62 -9.77
N SER A 588 -20.32 13.74 -8.45
CA SER A 588 -19.28 13.26 -7.54
C SER A 588 -19.90 12.62 -6.29
N THR A 589 -19.08 11.87 -5.54
CA THR A 589 -19.49 11.32 -4.24
C THR A 589 -19.88 12.42 -3.26
N THR A 590 -19.23 13.60 -3.35
CA THR A 590 -19.54 14.74 -2.49
C THR A 590 -20.92 15.32 -2.75
N ASP A 591 -21.42 15.27 -3.99
CA ASP A 591 -22.75 15.80 -4.31
C ASP A 591 -23.85 14.95 -3.65
N ALA A 592 -23.72 13.61 -3.71
CA ALA A 592 -24.65 12.69 -3.07
C ALA A 592 -24.62 12.79 -1.54
N ILE A 593 -23.42 12.86 -0.94
CA ILE A 593 -23.27 13.04 0.52
C ILE A 593 -23.87 14.39 0.94
N PHE A 594 -23.65 15.44 0.16
CA PHE A 594 -24.16 16.78 0.46
C PHE A 594 -25.70 16.84 0.38
N ALA A 595 -26.30 16.24 -0.65
CA ALA A 595 -27.76 16.15 -0.76
C ALA A 595 -28.39 15.41 0.42
N LEU A 596 -27.79 14.30 0.85
CA LEU A 596 -28.23 13.55 2.03
C LEU A 596 -28.10 14.39 3.31
N ARG A 597 -26.97 15.08 3.51
CA ARG A 597 -26.75 15.90 4.71
C ARG A 597 -27.71 17.08 4.80
N ILE A 598 -27.99 17.77 3.69
CA ILE A 598 -29.01 18.84 3.66
C ILE A 598 -30.38 18.28 4.04
N LEU A 599 -30.74 17.11 3.52
CA LEU A 599 -32.02 16.49 3.86
C LEU A 599 -32.08 16.19 5.36
N MET A 600 -31.03 15.59 5.93
CA MET A 600 -30.98 15.31 7.38
C MET A 600 -31.03 16.59 8.22
N GLU A 601 -30.28 17.64 7.86
CA GLU A 601 -30.26 18.93 8.56
C GLU A 601 -31.63 19.61 8.53
N LYS A 602 -32.32 19.62 7.38
CA LYS A 602 -33.66 20.21 7.24
C LYS A 602 -34.69 19.55 8.17
N TYR A 603 -34.66 18.23 8.29
CA TYR A 603 -35.57 17.50 9.18
C TYR A 603 -35.14 17.63 10.64
N ARG A 604 -33.83 17.75 10.88
CA ARG A 604 -33.25 18.06 12.19
C ARG A 604 -33.78 19.38 12.74
N ASP A 605 -33.60 20.46 11.99
CA ASP A 605 -34.01 21.82 12.36
C ASP A 605 -35.53 21.94 12.53
N GLY A 606 -36.28 21.18 11.73
CA GLY A 606 -37.74 21.09 11.84
C GLY A 606 -38.26 20.21 12.98
N GLN A 607 -37.39 19.55 13.75
CA GLN A 607 -37.76 18.56 14.78
C GLN A 607 -38.72 17.46 14.26
N ARG A 608 -38.54 17.07 12.99
CA ARG A 608 -39.31 16.01 12.33
C ARG A 608 -38.45 14.76 12.17
N GLU A 609 -39.08 13.60 12.22
CA GLU A 609 -38.43 12.32 11.95
C GLU A 609 -38.07 12.19 10.46
N LEU A 610 -36.90 11.63 10.18
CA LEU A 610 -36.46 11.25 8.84
C LEU A 610 -35.89 9.85 8.90
N HIS A 611 -36.42 8.97 8.06
CA HIS A 611 -36.04 7.57 7.98
C HIS A 611 -35.17 7.34 6.76
N CYS A 612 -33.95 6.83 6.95
CA CYS A 612 -32.99 6.56 5.88
C CYS A 612 -32.60 5.07 5.89
N VAL A 613 -32.71 4.38 4.76
CA VAL A 613 -32.22 3.02 4.58
C VAL A 613 -31.08 3.02 3.56
N PHE A 614 -29.94 2.46 3.97
CA PHE A 614 -28.76 2.29 3.15
C PHE A 614 -28.74 0.86 2.62
N VAL A 615 -29.01 0.68 1.33
CA VAL A 615 -29.14 -0.63 0.68
C VAL A 615 -27.83 -0.98 -0.03
N ASP A 616 -27.26 -2.14 0.29
CA ASP A 616 -26.07 -2.73 -0.36
C ASP A 616 -26.49 -3.92 -1.23
N LEU A 617 -25.92 -4.05 -2.42
CA LEU A 617 -26.18 -5.17 -3.33
C LEU A 617 -25.11 -6.25 -3.22
N GLU A 618 -25.52 -7.53 -3.23
CA GLU A 618 -24.58 -8.64 -3.14
C GLU A 618 -23.79 -8.81 -4.43
N LYS A 619 -22.50 -8.45 -4.39
CA LYS A 619 -21.54 -8.67 -5.49
C LYS A 619 -22.10 -8.12 -6.82
N ALA A 620 -22.65 -6.91 -6.79
CA ALA A 620 -23.48 -6.35 -7.86
C ALA A 620 -22.90 -6.50 -9.28
N TYR A 621 -21.60 -6.23 -9.46
CA TYR A 621 -20.95 -6.35 -10.77
C TYR A 621 -20.81 -7.80 -11.25
N ASP A 622 -20.58 -8.74 -10.33
CA ASP A 622 -20.30 -10.15 -10.65
C ASP A 622 -21.59 -10.92 -10.95
N ARG A 623 -22.73 -10.44 -10.44
CA ARG A 623 -24.03 -11.12 -10.51
C ARG A 623 -24.97 -10.63 -11.62
N VAL A 624 -24.61 -9.58 -12.37
CA VAL A 624 -25.49 -9.03 -13.42
C VAL A 624 -25.78 -10.09 -14.49
N PRO A 625 -27.05 -10.46 -14.74
CA PRO A 625 -27.41 -11.35 -15.83
C PRO A 625 -27.16 -10.68 -17.19
N ARG A 626 -26.44 -11.36 -18.09
CA ARG A 626 -26.12 -10.81 -19.42
C ARG A 626 -27.36 -10.56 -20.27
N GLU A 627 -28.34 -11.45 -20.21
CA GLU A 627 -29.61 -11.26 -20.93
C GLU A 627 -30.36 -10.00 -20.49
N GLU A 628 -30.35 -9.69 -19.19
CA GLU A 628 -30.99 -8.46 -18.68
C GLU A 628 -30.21 -7.22 -19.15
N LEU A 629 -28.88 -7.31 -19.24
CA LEU A 629 -28.06 -6.23 -19.81
C LEU A 629 -28.44 -5.95 -21.28
N TRP A 630 -28.57 -6.99 -22.11
CA TRP A 630 -28.97 -6.82 -23.52
C TRP A 630 -30.35 -6.20 -23.65
N TYR A 631 -31.29 -6.66 -22.83
CA TYR A 631 -32.64 -6.10 -22.77
C TYR A 631 -32.60 -4.61 -22.39
N CYS A 632 -31.88 -4.25 -21.32
CA CYS A 632 -31.80 -2.87 -20.85
C CYS A 632 -31.17 -1.94 -21.90
N MET A 633 -30.16 -2.42 -22.64
CA MET A 633 -29.57 -1.65 -23.75
C MET A 633 -30.58 -1.39 -24.87
N ARG A 634 -31.34 -2.41 -25.30
CA ARG A 634 -32.36 -2.26 -26.34
C ARG A 634 -33.49 -1.32 -25.91
N LYS A 635 -33.99 -1.49 -24.68
CA LYS A 635 -35.04 -0.62 -24.11
C LYS A 635 -34.58 0.85 -23.99
N SER A 636 -33.29 1.07 -23.74
CA SER A 636 -32.68 2.41 -23.71
C SER A 636 -32.45 3.04 -25.09
N GLY A 637 -32.92 2.42 -26.17
CA GLY A 637 -32.80 2.94 -27.54
C GLY A 637 -31.43 2.76 -28.19
N VAL A 638 -30.58 1.87 -27.66
CA VAL A 638 -29.28 1.57 -28.26
C VAL A 638 -29.46 0.78 -29.55
N ALA A 639 -28.80 1.21 -30.63
CA ALA A 639 -28.83 0.51 -31.91
C ALA A 639 -28.34 -0.95 -31.78
N GLU A 640 -29.03 -1.88 -32.44
CA GLU A 640 -28.79 -3.33 -32.30
C GLU A 640 -27.34 -3.72 -32.60
N LYS A 641 -26.69 -3.01 -33.52
CA LYS A 641 -25.29 -3.20 -33.86
C LYS A 641 -24.34 -3.00 -32.68
N TYR A 642 -24.58 -2.01 -31.82
CA TYR A 642 -23.80 -1.85 -30.59
C TYR A 642 -24.11 -2.95 -29.57
N VAL A 643 -25.35 -3.42 -29.50
CA VAL A 643 -25.73 -4.53 -28.63
C VAL A 643 -24.96 -5.78 -29.01
N ARG A 644 -24.91 -6.14 -30.30
CA ARG A 644 -24.16 -7.31 -30.80
C ARG A 644 -22.65 -7.22 -30.54
N VAL A 645 -22.05 -6.05 -30.73
CA VAL A 645 -20.61 -5.89 -30.47
C VAL A 645 -20.30 -5.97 -28.97
N VAL A 646 -21.17 -5.46 -28.10
CA VAL A 646 -21.03 -5.64 -26.66
C VAL A 646 -21.31 -7.09 -26.28
N GLN A 647 -22.29 -7.77 -26.88
CA GLN A 647 -22.53 -9.22 -26.70
C GLN A 647 -21.27 -10.03 -27.00
N ASP A 648 -20.66 -9.82 -28.17
CA ASP A 648 -19.43 -10.49 -28.56
C ASP A 648 -18.27 -10.22 -27.59
N MET A 649 -18.28 -9.08 -26.86
CA MET A 649 -17.27 -8.76 -25.84
C MET A 649 -17.31 -9.67 -24.62
N TYR A 650 -18.50 -10.10 -24.23
CA TYR A 650 -18.71 -10.91 -23.04
C TYR A 650 -18.72 -12.40 -23.38
N GLU A 651 -19.16 -12.75 -24.59
CA GLU A 651 -19.15 -14.12 -25.10
C GLU A 651 -17.73 -14.71 -25.19
N ARG A 652 -17.62 -16.00 -24.85
CA ARG A 652 -16.38 -16.79 -24.93
C ARG A 652 -15.19 -16.17 -24.18
N SER A 653 -15.44 -15.29 -23.22
CA SER A 653 -14.39 -14.65 -22.43
C SER A 653 -13.74 -15.65 -21.47
N ARG A 654 -12.41 -15.60 -21.38
CA ARG A 654 -11.60 -16.51 -20.57
C ARG A 654 -10.68 -15.75 -19.62
N THR A 655 -10.51 -16.29 -18.42
CA THR A 655 -9.77 -15.62 -17.36
C THR A 655 -8.83 -16.60 -16.65
N VAL A 656 -7.64 -16.11 -16.29
CA VAL A 656 -6.69 -16.78 -15.38
C VAL A 656 -6.50 -15.94 -14.12
N VAL A 657 -6.36 -16.56 -12.94
CA VAL A 657 -6.11 -15.83 -11.69
C VAL A 657 -4.60 -15.79 -11.43
N ARG A 658 -4.06 -14.60 -11.19
CA ARG A 658 -2.66 -14.39 -10.79
C ARG A 658 -2.60 -14.14 -9.29
N CYS A 659 -2.20 -15.15 -8.53
CA CYS A 659 -2.00 -15.09 -7.09
C CYS A 659 -0.49 -15.01 -6.73
N ALA A 660 -0.17 -14.93 -5.43
CA ALA A 660 1.20 -14.79 -4.95
C ALA A 660 2.12 -15.97 -5.32
N VAL A 661 1.54 -17.17 -5.43
CA VAL A 661 2.26 -18.41 -5.74
C VAL A 661 2.36 -18.70 -7.24
N GLY A 662 1.53 -18.06 -8.08
CA GLY A 662 1.55 -18.31 -9.52
C GLY A 662 0.28 -17.91 -10.26
N GLN A 663 0.16 -18.37 -11.51
CA GLN A 663 -1.07 -18.26 -12.29
C GLN A 663 -1.84 -19.57 -12.27
N THR A 664 -3.15 -19.50 -12.14
CA THR A 664 -4.04 -20.67 -12.22
C THR A 664 -4.26 -21.10 -13.66
N GLU A 665 -4.91 -22.25 -13.82
CA GLU A 665 -5.52 -22.63 -15.09
C GLU A 665 -6.61 -21.64 -15.53
N GLU A 666 -6.90 -21.66 -16.83
CA GLU A 666 -7.90 -20.80 -17.48
C GLU A 666 -9.31 -21.37 -17.27
N PHE A 667 -10.27 -20.50 -16.94
CA PHE A 667 -11.70 -20.82 -16.86
C PHE A 667 -12.56 -19.82 -17.62
N LYS A 668 -13.80 -20.21 -17.92
CA LYS A 668 -14.79 -19.39 -18.66
C LYS A 668 -15.52 -18.45 -17.70
N VAL A 669 -15.93 -17.30 -18.22
CA VAL A 669 -16.74 -16.32 -17.49
C VAL A 669 -18.06 -16.13 -18.24
N GLU A 670 -19.17 -16.46 -17.59
CA GLU A 670 -20.51 -16.50 -18.18
C GLU A 670 -21.47 -15.48 -17.58
N VAL A 671 -21.23 -15.01 -16.36
CA VAL A 671 -22.07 -14.05 -15.65
C VAL A 671 -21.29 -12.76 -15.33
N GLY A 672 -22.00 -11.66 -15.13
CA GLY A 672 -21.44 -10.42 -14.63
C GLY A 672 -20.71 -9.56 -15.65
N LEU A 673 -20.30 -8.38 -15.18
CA LEU A 673 -19.57 -7.36 -15.92
C LEU A 673 -18.05 -7.44 -15.68
N HIS A 674 -17.25 -6.98 -16.64
CA HIS A 674 -15.79 -6.99 -16.50
C HIS A 674 -15.28 -5.94 -15.49
N GLN A 675 -14.97 -6.37 -14.26
CA GLN A 675 -14.37 -5.50 -13.22
C GLN A 675 -12.97 -5.00 -13.63
N GLY A 676 -12.90 -3.80 -14.20
CA GLY A 676 -11.66 -3.20 -14.74
C GLY A 676 -11.77 -2.72 -16.20
N SER A 677 -12.93 -2.94 -16.82
CA SER A 677 -13.35 -2.36 -18.11
C SER A 677 -13.59 -0.86 -18.00
N ALA A 678 -13.38 -0.15 -19.11
CA ALA A 678 -13.77 1.25 -19.23
C ALA A 678 -15.27 1.41 -19.53
N LEU A 679 -15.92 0.40 -20.12
CA LEU A 679 -17.33 0.43 -20.53
C LEU A 679 -18.27 -0.12 -19.45
N SER A 680 -17.85 -1.13 -18.69
CA SER A 680 -18.71 -1.79 -17.68
C SER A 680 -19.39 -0.85 -16.67
N PRO A 681 -18.75 0.21 -16.12
CA PRO A 681 -19.44 1.12 -15.21
C PRO A 681 -20.63 1.83 -15.84
N PHE A 682 -20.55 2.16 -17.13
CA PHE A 682 -21.67 2.78 -17.84
C PHE A 682 -22.77 1.76 -18.16
N LEU A 683 -22.41 0.54 -18.54
CA LEU A 683 -23.38 -0.56 -18.73
C LEU A 683 -24.14 -0.86 -17.44
N PHE A 684 -23.45 -0.88 -16.30
CA PHE A 684 -24.08 -1.06 -14.99
C PHE A 684 -25.08 0.08 -14.69
N ALA A 685 -24.71 1.32 -15.00
CA ALA A 685 -25.63 2.45 -14.83
C ALA A 685 -26.90 2.32 -15.69
N ILE A 686 -26.80 1.81 -16.92
CA ILE A 686 -27.96 1.54 -17.79
C ILE A 686 -28.88 0.49 -17.15
N VAL A 687 -28.31 -0.60 -16.62
CA VAL A 687 -29.10 -1.64 -15.94
C VAL A 687 -29.80 -1.06 -14.71
N MET A 688 -29.07 -0.37 -13.83
CA MET A 688 -29.66 0.22 -12.63
C MET A 688 -30.73 1.26 -12.94
N ASP A 689 -30.55 2.06 -13.99
CA ASP A 689 -31.54 3.04 -14.45
C ASP A 689 -32.87 2.38 -14.86
N GLN A 690 -32.78 1.28 -15.62
CA GLN A 690 -33.96 0.53 -16.07
C GLN A 690 -34.63 -0.27 -14.95
N LEU A 691 -33.85 -0.85 -14.04
CA LEU A 691 -34.37 -1.61 -12.90
C LEU A 691 -35.06 -0.70 -11.87
N SER A 692 -34.56 0.53 -11.73
CA SER A 692 -35.09 1.50 -10.78
C SER A 692 -36.23 2.37 -11.32
N GLU A 693 -36.58 2.24 -12.61
CA GLU A 693 -37.52 3.13 -13.29
C GLU A 693 -38.88 3.26 -12.57
N GLU A 694 -39.41 2.15 -12.05
CA GLU A 694 -40.72 2.07 -11.39
C GLU A 694 -40.68 2.43 -9.90
N VAL A 695 -39.51 2.41 -9.25
CA VAL A 695 -39.37 2.51 -7.78
C VAL A 695 -38.63 3.75 -7.32
N ARG A 696 -37.89 4.42 -8.20
CA ARG A 696 -37.10 5.60 -7.86
C ARG A 696 -37.98 6.82 -7.62
N GLN A 697 -37.69 7.55 -6.54
CA GLN A 697 -38.29 8.84 -6.25
C GLN A 697 -37.37 9.99 -6.73
N GLU A 698 -37.86 11.23 -6.68
CA GLU A 698 -37.03 12.40 -7.00
C GLU A 698 -35.89 12.57 -5.98
N SER A 699 -34.75 13.10 -6.44
CA SER A 699 -33.66 13.45 -5.52
C SER A 699 -34.11 14.62 -4.63
N PRO A 700 -33.92 14.57 -3.29
CA PRO A 700 -33.01 13.72 -2.53
C PRO A 700 -33.62 12.46 -1.89
N TRP A 701 -34.87 12.09 -2.16
CA TRP A 701 -35.53 10.93 -1.54
C TRP A 701 -34.95 9.58 -1.96
N THR A 702 -34.43 9.51 -3.18
CA THR A 702 -33.65 8.37 -3.67
C THR A 702 -32.33 8.89 -4.23
N MET A 703 -31.22 8.34 -3.73
CA MET A 703 -29.88 8.64 -4.23
C MET A 703 -29.13 7.35 -4.51
N MET A 704 -28.56 7.23 -5.70
CA MET A 704 -27.80 6.05 -6.11
C MET A 704 -26.37 6.45 -6.46
N PHE A 705 -25.39 5.70 -5.98
CA PHE A 705 -24.02 5.80 -6.42
C PHE A 705 -23.53 4.41 -6.84
N ALA A 706 -23.68 4.11 -8.12
CA ALA A 706 -23.52 2.75 -8.65
C ALA A 706 -24.43 1.77 -7.91
N ASP A 707 -23.87 0.88 -7.08
CA ASP A 707 -24.55 -0.15 -6.30
C ASP A 707 -25.01 0.33 -4.91
N ASP A 708 -24.45 1.44 -4.39
CA ASP A 708 -24.85 2.02 -3.10
C ASP A 708 -26.14 2.85 -3.27
N ILE A 709 -27.26 2.39 -2.68
CA ILE A 709 -28.57 3.05 -2.78
C ILE A 709 -28.98 3.59 -1.41
N VAL A 710 -29.49 4.83 -1.38
CA VAL A 710 -30.08 5.44 -0.19
C VAL A 710 -31.53 5.79 -0.48
N ILE A 711 -32.42 5.30 0.39
CA ILE A 711 -33.86 5.56 0.35
C ILE A 711 -34.22 6.34 1.60
N CYS A 712 -34.79 7.52 1.42
CA CYS A 712 -35.24 8.39 2.51
C CYS A 712 -36.76 8.53 2.48
N SER A 713 -37.39 8.65 3.64
CA SER A 713 -38.82 8.92 3.77
C SER A 713 -39.15 9.65 5.07
N GLU A 714 -40.30 10.34 5.09
CA GLU A 714 -40.80 11.03 6.29
C GLU A 714 -41.44 10.08 7.31
N SER A 715 -41.93 8.91 6.86
CA SER A 715 -42.51 7.88 7.74
C SER A 715 -41.77 6.55 7.63
N ARG A 716 -41.74 5.83 8.76
CA ARG A 716 -41.17 4.49 8.86
C ARG A 716 -41.89 3.50 7.95
N GLU A 717 -43.22 3.54 7.91
CA GLU A 717 -44.05 2.65 7.09
C GLU A 717 -43.79 2.90 5.60
N GLN A 718 -43.63 4.15 5.19
CA GLN A 718 -43.30 4.52 3.82
C GLN A 718 -41.89 4.08 3.41
N VAL A 719 -40.90 4.17 4.32
CA VAL A 719 -39.55 3.70 4.00
C VAL A 719 -39.50 2.17 3.92
N GLU A 720 -40.26 1.48 4.76
CA GLU A 720 -40.40 0.02 4.74
C GLU A 720 -41.06 -0.45 3.44
N GLU A 721 -42.17 0.17 3.05
CA GLU A 721 -42.84 -0.12 1.78
C GLU A 721 -41.92 0.17 0.58
N SER A 722 -41.20 1.29 0.61
CA SER A 722 -40.25 1.65 -0.44
C SER A 722 -39.12 0.63 -0.53
N LEU A 723 -38.54 0.23 0.61
CA LEU A 723 -37.50 -0.78 0.67
C LEU A 723 -37.96 -2.12 0.08
N GLU A 724 -39.18 -2.55 0.39
CA GLU A 724 -39.76 -3.79 -0.12
C GLU A 724 -40.03 -3.72 -1.64
N ARG A 725 -40.50 -2.56 -2.13
CA ARG A 725 -40.63 -2.30 -3.58
C ARG A 725 -39.27 -2.36 -4.29
N TRP A 726 -38.24 -1.77 -3.70
CA TRP A 726 -36.87 -1.82 -4.22
C TRP A 726 -36.32 -3.25 -4.24
N ARG A 727 -36.49 -4.00 -3.15
CA ARG A 727 -36.14 -5.43 -3.09
C ARG A 727 -36.83 -6.18 -4.23
N PHE A 728 -38.14 -6.06 -4.35
CA PHE A 728 -38.91 -6.77 -5.38
C PHE A 728 -38.45 -6.40 -6.80
N ALA A 729 -38.25 -5.12 -7.09
CA ALA A 729 -37.81 -4.64 -8.40
C ALA A 729 -36.43 -5.17 -8.81
N LEU A 730 -35.49 -5.26 -7.85
CA LEU A 730 -34.13 -5.73 -8.07
C LEU A 730 -34.03 -7.26 -8.10
N GLU A 731 -34.62 -7.94 -7.12
CA GLU A 731 -34.50 -9.40 -6.96
C GLU A 731 -35.19 -10.15 -8.10
N ARG A 732 -36.36 -9.69 -8.56
CA ARG A 732 -37.07 -10.31 -9.70
C ARG A 732 -36.24 -10.30 -10.99
N ARG A 733 -35.20 -9.45 -11.07
CA ARG A 733 -34.29 -9.31 -12.20
C ARG A 733 -32.87 -9.83 -11.92
N GLY A 734 -32.68 -10.55 -10.81
CA GLY A 734 -31.43 -11.22 -10.46
C GLY A 734 -30.43 -10.37 -9.65
N MET A 735 -30.83 -9.18 -9.21
CA MET A 735 -30.00 -8.30 -8.36
C MET A 735 -30.43 -8.45 -6.89
N LYS A 736 -29.63 -9.15 -6.07
CA LYS A 736 -29.99 -9.47 -4.70
C LYS A 736 -29.53 -8.40 -3.70
N VAL A 737 -30.42 -8.03 -2.76
CA VAL A 737 -30.11 -7.09 -1.68
C VAL A 737 -29.38 -7.81 -0.54
N SER A 738 -28.29 -7.22 -0.06
CA SER A 738 -27.50 -7.77 1.04
C SER A 738 -28.13 -7.43 2.39
N ARG A 739 -28.79 -8.41 3.00
CA ARG A 739 -29.48 -8.22 4.28
C ARG A 739 -28.54 -7.81 5.41
N SER A 740 -27.37 -8.44 5.49
CA SER A 740 -26.41 -8.24 6.59
C SER A 740 -25.69 -6.89 6.54
N LYS A 741 -25.72 -6.21 5.40
CA LYS A 741 -25.06 -4.91 5.19
C LYS A 741 -26.04 -3.76 4.94
N THR A 742 -27.30 -4.07 4.70
CA THR A 742 -28.36 -3.06 4.62
C THR A 742 -28.61 -2.56 6.05
N GLU A 743 -28.48 -1.25 6.25
CA GLU A 743 -28.59 -0.63 7.57
C GLU A 743 -29.64 0.50 7.55
N TYR A 744 -30.33 0.67 8.67
CA TYR A 744 -31.40 1.65 8.84
C TYR A 744 -30.98 2.74 9.83
N MET A 745 -31.28 3.99 9.53
CA MET A 745 -31.00 5.15 10.37
C MET A 745 -32.25 6.01 10.51
N CYS A 746 -32.51 6.50 11.73
CA CYS A 746 -33.56 7.46 12.02
C CYS A 746 -32.94 8.75 12.57
N VAL A 747 -33.34 9.90 12.04
CA VAL A 747 -32.98 11.23 12.54
C VAL A 747 -34.15 11.75 13.38
N ASN A 748 -33.86 12.42 14.51
CA ASN A 748 -34.85 12.95 15.45
C ASN A 748 -35.84 11.91 16.00
N GLU A 749 -35.32 10.74 16.36
CA GLU A 749 -36.13 9.64 16.90
C GLU A 749 -36.95 10.05 18.12
N ARG A 750 -38.27 9.80 18.08
CA ARG A 750 -39.19 9.94 19.22
C ARG A 750 -39.25 8.65 20.05
N GLU A 751 -39.54 8.75 21.35
CA GLU A 751 -39.74 7.57 22.21
C GLU A 751 -40.84 6.66 21.62
N GLY A 752 -40.46 5.43 21.22
CA GLY A 752 -41.34 4.46 20.58
C GLY A 752 -41.10 4.22 19.08
N SER A 753 -40.13 4.90 18.45
CA SER A 753 -39.82 4.72 17.01
C SER A 753 -39.17 3.36 16.72
N GLY A 754 -39.98 2.40 16.24
CA GLY A 754 -39.56 1.03 15.94
C GLY A 754 -38.50 0.89 14.83
N THR A 755 -38.06 -0.35 14.59
CA THR A 755 -37.18 -0.70 13.47
C THR A 755 -37.97 -0.87 12.17
N VAL A 756 -37.28 -0.79 11.03
CA VAL A 756 -37.83 -1.11 9.69
C VAL A 756 -37.62 -2.60 9.44
N ARG A 757 -38.59 -3.25 8.81
CA ARG A 757 -38.48 -4.67 8.43
C ARG A 757 -38.20 -4.86 6.95
N LEU A 758 -37.45 -5.90 6.62
CA LEU A 758 -37.23 -6.39 5.26
C LEU A 758 -37.68 -7.85 5.24
N GLN A 759 -38.72 -8.18 4.48
CA GLN A 759 -39.33 -9.52 4.46
C GLN A 759 -39.72 -10.04 5.86
N GLY A 760 -40.12 -9.15 6.77
CA GLY A 760 -40.53 -9.49 8.14
C GLY A 760 -39.39 -9.59 9.16
N GLU A 761 -38.11 -9.53 8.74
CA GLU A 761 -36.94 -9.47 9.62
C GLU A 761 -36.53 -8.02 9.90
N GLU A 762 -36.07 -7.71 11.11
CA GLU A 762 -35.65 -6.34 11.46
C GLU A 762 -34.31 -5.97 10.82
N VAL A 763 -34.28 -4.82 10.15
CA VAL A 763 -33.05 -4.23 9.61
C VAL A 763 -32.25 -3.61 10.74
N LYS A 764 -30.93 -3.84 10.75
CA LYS A 764 -30.02 -3.32 11.77
C LYS A 764 -30.09 -1.79 11.82
N LYS A 765 -30.59 -1.27 12.95
CA LYS A 765 -30.63 0.18 13.23
C LYS A 765 -29.26 0.68 13.67
N VAL A 766 -28.81 1.78 13.07
CA VAL A 766 -27.49 2.39 13.34
C VAL A 766 -27.63 3.89 13.60
N GLN A 767 -26.80 4.39 14.51
CA GLN A 767 -26.66 5.83 14.79
C GLN A 767 -25.56 6.47 13.93
N GLU A 768 -24.60 5.67 13.43
CA GLU A 768 -23.53 6.09 12.52
C GLU A 768 -23.41 5.12 11.34
N PHE A 769 -23.32 5.65 10.11
CA PHE A 769 -23.16 4.87 8.88
C PHE A 769 -22.06 5.45 7.99
N LYS A 770 -21.24 4.60 7.36
CA LYS A 770 -20.18 5.05 6.45
C LYS A 770 -20.65 5.05 4.98
N TYR A 771 -21.18 6.18 4.52
CA TYR A 771 -21.66 6.36 3.15
C TYR A 771 -20.60 7.00 2.24
N LEU A 772 -20.25 6.33 1.14
CA LEU A 772 -19.30 6.81 0.10
C LEU A 772 -17.96 7.33 0.64
N GLY A 773 -17.52 6.76 1.78
CA GLY A 773 -16.25 7.10 2.42
C GLY A 773 -16.35 8.12 3.56
N SER A 774 -17.51 8.74 3.79
CA SER A 774 -17.77 9.64 4.92
C SER A 774 -18.74 9.04 5.93
N THR A 775 -18.52 9.28 7.22
CA THR A 775 -19.44 8.90 8.29
C THR A 775 -20.60 9.91 8.37
N VAL A 776 -21.83 9.40 8.34
CA VAL A 776 -23.09 10.11 8.53
C VAL A 776 -23.66 9.68 9.88
N GLN A 777 -24.09 10.64 10.72
CA GLN A 777 -24.63 10.36 12.06
C GLN A 777 -26.05 10.90 12.20
N SER A 778 -26.88 10.18 12.94
CA SER A 778 -28.29 10.52 13.22
C SER A 778 -28.45 11.85 13.99
N ASN A 779 -27.51 12.20 14.87
CA ASN A 779 -27.46 13.48 15.59
C ASN A 779 -26.91 14.63 14.72
N GLY A 780 -26.37 14.31 13.54
CA GLY A 780 -25.72 15.26 12.64
C GLY A 780 -24.41 15.84 13.20
N GLU A 781 -23.81 15.21 14.22
CA GLU A 781 -22.44 15.52 14.64
C GLU A 781 -21.44 14.89 13.67
N CYS A 782 -20.25 15.48 13.56
CA CYS A 782 -19.15 14.92 12.78
C CYS A 782 -18.20 14.11 13.70
N GLY A 783 -18.79 13.30 14.60
CA GLY A 783 -18.09 12.70 15.73
C GLY A 783 -17.36 11.41 15.36
N LYS A 784 -16.15 11.53 14.77
CA LYS A 784 -15.02 10.56 14.72
C LYS A 784 -14.11 10.76 13.49
N GLU A 785 -14.52 11.56 12.50
CA GLU A 785 -13.67 11.94 11.36
C GLU A 785 -12.66 13.04 11.70
N MET A 786 -12.76 13.64 12.89
CA MET A 786 -11.86 14.69 13.34
C MET A 786 -10.42 14.20 13.68
N ASP A 787 -10.20 12.90 13.93
CA ASP A 787 -8.83 12.39 14.22
C ASP A 787 -8.15 11.68 13.04
N CYS A 788 -8.88 11.23 12.03
CA CYS A 788 -8.29 10.56 10.85
C CYS A 788 -8.53 11.27 9.50
N GLN A 789 -9.28 12.38 9.46
CA GLN A 789 -9.45 13.22 8.26
C GLN A 789 -9.53 14.73 8.56
N MET A 790 -8.89 15.23 9.63
CA MET A 790 -8.69 16.67 9.80
C MET A 790 -7.66 17.23 8.82
N THR A 791 -8.08 17.43 7.58
CA THR A 791 -7.81 18.59 6.73
C THR A 791 -8.43 18.32 5.36
N SER A 792 -9.72 18.65 5.15
CA SER A 792 -10.17 19.26 3.87
C SER A 792 -11.65 19.64 3.72
N VAL A 793 -12.62 19.26 4.58
CA VAL A 793 -14.04 19.51 4.20
C VAL A 793 -14.93 20.23 5.23
N LEU A 794 -14.57 20.29 6.53
CA LEU A 794 -15.52 20.80 7.54
C LEU A 794 -15.56 22.31 7.79
N PHE A 795 -15.03 23.18 6.91
CA PHE A 795 -15.14 24.64 7.08
C PHE A 795 -15.72 25.41 5.88
N ILE A 796 -16.23 24.73 4.83
CA ILE A 796 -16.49 25.44 3.55
C ILE A 796 -17.98 25.61 3.17
N PHE A 797 -18.98 25.02 3.81
CA PHE A 797 -20.38 25.30 3.41
C PHE A 797 -21.39 25.33 4.55
N LEU A 798 -21.38 26.45 5.27
CA LEU A 798 -22.58 27.26 5.58
C LEU A 798 -22.08 28.72 5.69
N PRO A 799 -22.66 29.75 5.03
CA PRO A 799 -23.89 29.79 4.26
C PRO A 799 -23.76 30.38 2.82
N VAL A 800 -24.45 29.77 1.87
CA VAL A 800 -25.32 30.49 0.90
C VAL A 800 -26.61 29.68 0.93
N PHE A 801 -27.48 29.88 1.91
CA PHE A 801 -28.66 30.75 1.79
C PHE A 801 -29.15 31.21 3.18
N LEU A 802 -28.28 31.85 3.94
CA LEU A 802 -28.70 32.92 4.85
C LEU A 802 -28.01 34.18 4.35
N CYS A 803 -28.80 35.08 3.79
CA CYS A 803 -28.37 36.41 3.40
C CYS A 803 -27.95 37.18 4.65
N SER A 804 -26.67 37.07 5.01
CA SER A 804 -26.05 37.94 6.00
C SER A 804 -24.92 38.74 5.33
N PRO A 805 -24.83 40.06 5.58
CA PRO A 805 -23.70 40.89 5.14
C PRO A 805 -22.38 40.37 5.77
N PRO A 806 -21.20 40.72 5.19
CA PRO A 806 -19.92 40.36 5.79
C PRO A 806 -19.87 40.81 7.26
N SER A 807 -19.59 39.87 8.17
CA SER A 807 -19.44 40.16 9.59
C SER A 807 -18.08 40.80 9.83
N PHE A 808 -18.10 42.06 10.26
CA PHE A 808 -16.88 42.79 10.62
C PHE A 808 -16.59 42.60 12.11
N SER A 809 -15.35 42.21 12.40
CA SER A 809 -14.86 42.06 13.77
C SER A 809 -14.30 43.39 14.28
N GLY A 810 -14.55 43.71 15.55
CA GLY A 810 -13.83 44.79 16.25
C GLY A 810 -12.52 44.22 16.81
N LEU A 811 -11.42 44.94 16.64
CA LEU A 811 -10.18 44.64 17.36
C LEU A 811 -10.41 44.95 18.85
N GLU A 812 -10.03 44.04 19.75
CA GLU A 812 -10.16 44.23 21.21
C GLU A 812 -9.37 45.46 21.64
N ALA A 813 -10.07 46.59 21.82
CA ALA A 813 -9.50 47.85 22.25
C ALA A 813 -9.78 48.04 23.75
N GLU A 814 -9.00 47.41 24.62
CA GLU A 814 -8.96 47.83 26.01
C GLU A 814 -8.25 49.20 26.10
N GLY A 815 -9.03 50.26 26.29
CA GLY A 815 -8.55 51.53 26.86
C GLY A 815 -7.83 52.52 25.95
N THR A 816 -7.90 52.43 24.61
CA THR A 816 -7.22 53.41 23.71
C THR A 816 -8.19 54.18 22.79
N ASN A 817 -8.05 55.52 22.75
CA ASN A 817 -8.77 56.45 21.85
C ASN A 817 -8.25 56.40 20.40
N ARG A 818 -8.07 55.20 19.83
CA ARG A 818 -7.53 55.02 18.47
C ARG A 818 -8.66 55.10 17.42
N SER A 819 -8.42 55.84 16.33
CA SER A 819 -9.34 56.06 15.20
C SER A 819 -8.84 55.48 13.87
N SER A 820 -7.87 54.57 13.94
CA SER A 820 -7.21 53.95 12.78
C SER A 820 -6.80 52.51 13.07
N ILE A 821 -6.74 51.69 12.03
CA ILE A 821 -6.10 50.36 12.05
C ILE A 821 -4.70 50.48 11.46
N GLN A 822 -3.70 49.91 12.12
CA GLN A 822 -2.31 49.91 11.69
C GLN A 822 -1.80 48.49 11.52
N PHE A 823 -1.09 48.19 10.44
CA PHE A 823 -0.58 46.84 10.20
C PHE A 823 0.68 46.83 9.33
N LEU A 824 1.45 45.76 9.45
CA LEU A 824 2.68 45.55 8.68
C LEU A 824 2.45 44.59 7.52
N VAL A 825 3.20 44.75 6.43
CA VAL A 825 3.12 43.90 5.23
C VAL A 825 4.53 43.50 4.78
N VAL A 826 4.80 42.20 4.78
CA VAL A 826 6.11 41.64 4.43
C VAL A 826 5.95 40.33 3.63
N GLY A 827 6.72 40.15 2.57
CA GLY A 827 6.86 38.91 1.81
C GLY A 827 8.34 38.50 1.74
N ASP A 828 8.61 37.25 1.33
CA ASP A 828 9.96 36.79 0.97
C ASP A 828 10.93 36.92 2.15
N TRP A 829 10.39 36.65 3.33
CA TRP A 829 11.04 36.91 4.60
C TRP A 829 11.66 35.65 5.20
N GLY A 830 11.33 34.46 4.67
CA GLY A 830 11.82 33.20 5.19
C GLY A 830 13.34 33.06 5.13
N GLY A 831 13.92 32.34 6.07
CA GLY A 831 15.34 31.99 6.09
C GLY A 831 15.71 30.78 5.20
N LEU A 832 16.99 30.38 5.29
CA LEU A 832 17.62 29.38 4.41
C LEU A 832 17.25 27.92 4.78
N PRO A 833 17.40 26.94 3.87
CA PRO A 833 17.05 25.54 4.14
C PRO A 833 18.07 24.77 5.00
N ASN A 834 19.21 25.38 5.35
CA ASN A 834 20.25 24.77 6.16
C ASN A 834 20.47 25.63 7.42
N ALA A 835 20.76 24.98 8.55
CA ALA A 835 21.09 25.66 9.80
C ALA A 835 22.22 26.69 9.57
N PRO A 836 22.11 27.92 10.09
CA PRO A 836 21.18 28.36 11.16
C PRO A 836 19.75 28.76 10.72
N PHE A 837 19.29 28.38 9.51
CA PHE A 837 17.93 28.61 8.98
C PHE A 837 17.44 30.07 9.00
N VAL A 838 18.34 31.02 9.18
CA VAL A 838 18.08 32.46 9.24
C VAL A 838 19.11 33.20 8.39
N THR A 839 18.84 34.47 8.09
CA THR A 839 19.84 35.35 7.48
C THR A 839 20.04 36.65 8.27
N PRO A 840 21.18 37.34 8.09
CA PRO A 840 21.39 38.66 8.69
C PRO A 840 20.37 39.71 8.23
N VAL A 841 19.86 39.58 7.00
CA VAL A 841 18.89 40.53 6.43
C VAL A 841 17.53 40.32 7.06
N GLU A 842 17.09 39.07 7.16
CA GLU A 842 15.85 38.69 7.86
C GLU A 842 15.86 39.20 9.32
N TRP A 843 16.96 39.02 10.05
CA TRP A 843 17.12 39.55 11.41
C TRP A 843 17.05 41.08 11.48
N ALA A 844 17.66 41.77 10.52
CA ALA A 844 17.62 43.23 10.46
C ALA A 844 16.18 43.73 10.20
N THR A 845 15.48 43.10 9.24
CA THR A 845 14.08 43.37 8.94
C THR A 845 13.20 43.11 10.16
N ALA A 846 13.32 41.97 10.81
CA ALA A 846 12.53 41.59 11.99
C ALA A 846 12.71 42.58 13.16
N ARG A 847 13.96 42.99 13.43
CA ARG A 847 14.26 43.99 14.47
C ARG A 847 13.59 45.33 14.18
N GLU A 848 13.63 45.76 12.92
CA GLU A 848 13.06 47.04 12.53
C GLU A 848 11.53 47.01 12.44
N MET A 849 10.94 45.89 12.05
CA MET A 849 9.50 45.64 12.19
C MET A 849 9.06 45.79 13.65
N GLY A 850 9.83 45.22 14.60
CA GLY A 850 9.55 45.35 16.02
C GLY A 850 9.57 46.79 16.52
N ARG A 851 10.58 47.57 16.13
CA ARG A 851 10.67 49.00 16.46
C ARG A 851 9.54 49.81 15.82
N THR A 852 9.22 49.54 14.57
CA THR A 852 8.14 50.22 13.86
C THR A 852 6.80 49.92 14.52
N ALA A 853 6.52 48.67 14.87
CA ALA A 853 5.30 48.28 15.58
C ALA A 853 5.21 48.91 16.97
N GLU A 854 6.34 49.08 17.66
CA GLU A 854 6.40 49.77 18.97
C GLU A 854 6.19 51.28 18.83
N GLN A 855 6.79 51.92 17.83
CA GLN A 855 6.73 53.36 17.63
C GLN A 855 5.42 53.83 17.01
N PHE A 856 4.95 53.15 15.96
CA PHE A 856 3.80 53.56 15.17
C PHE A 856 2.55 52.75 15.47
N GLY A 857 2.68 51.55 16.06
CA GLY A 857 1.60 50.61 16.29
C GLY A 857 1.48 49.55 15.18
N ALA A 858 1.03 48.35 15.55
CA ALA A 858 0.63 47.32 14.61
C ALA A 858 -0.40 46.40 15.28
N ASP A 859 -1.58 46.27 14.68
CA ASP A 859 -2.66 45.41 15.13
C ASP A 859 -2.50 43.97 14.59
N PHE A 860 -1.91 43.84 13.40
CA PHE A 860 -1.57 42.54 12.78
C PHE A 860 -0.45 42.68 11.74
N VAL A 861 0.05 41.54 11.24
CA VAL A 861 1.01 41.44 10.15
C VAL A 861 0.43 40.63 8.99
N LEU A 862 0.58 41.10 7.75
CA LEU A 862 0.30 40.33 6.54
C LEU A 862 1.61 39.74 5.99
N ALA A 863 1.73 38.41 6.03
CA ALA A 863 2.87 37.66 5.51
C ALA A 863 2.55 37.11 4.11
N LEU A 864 3.21 37.64 3.09
CA LEU A 864 2.83 37.51 1.68
C LEU A 864 3.62 36.43 0.92
N GLY A 865 3.86 35.28 1.56
CA GLY A 865 4.46 34.11 0.94
C GLY A 865 5.99 34.10 0.94
N ASP A 866 6.52 32.94 0.57
CA ASP A 866 7.92 32.54 0.73
C ASP A 866 8.38 32.67 2.18
N ASN A 867 7.57 32.04 3.03
CA ASN A 867 7.79 31.97 4.46
C ASN A 867 9.01 31.09 4.80
N PHE A 868 9.38 30.15 3.92
CA PHE A 868 10.57 29.28 4.10
C PHE A 868 11.25 28.91 2.77
N TYR A 869 12.49 29.34 2.57
CA TYR A 869 13.27 28.97 1.37
C TYR A 869 14.01 27.64 1.53
N TYR A 870 14.39 26.94 0.44
CA TYR A 870 13.92 27.08 -0.95
C TYR A 870 12.82 26.05 -1.29
N ARG A 871 12.46 25.18 -0.33
CA ARG A 871 11.48 24.09 -0.55
C ARG A 871 10.50 23.95 0.61
N GLY A 872 10.05 25.08 1.17
CA GLY A 872 9.05 25.13 2.23
C GLY A 872 9.39 24.27 3.44
N VAL A 873 8.48 24.14 4.40
CA VAL A 873 8.56 23.15 5.49
C VAL A 873 8.16 21.74 5.03
N LYS A 874 8.64 20.69 5.71
CA LYS A 874 8.30 19.29 5.37
C LYS A 874 7.12 18.73 6.17
N SER A 875 7.00 19.13 7.42
CA SER A 875 5.99 18.69 8.39
C SER A 875 5.68 19.82 9.36
N VAL A 876 4.64 19.66 10.18
CA VAL A 876 4.28 20.66 11.21
C VAL A 876 5.37 20.79 12.28
N ASP A 877 6.13 19.71 12.53
CA ASP A 877 7.27 19.68 13.47
C ASP A 877 8.60 20.14 12.85
N ASP A 878 8.59 20.81 11.70
CA ASP A 878 9.82 21.30 11.07
C ASP A 878 10.44 22.40 11.94
N PRO A 879 11.72 22.27 12.36
CA PRO A 879 12.33 23.20 13.32
C PRO A 879 12.38 24.64 12.81
N ARG A 880 12.27 24.86 11.49
CA ARG A 880 12.25 26.18 10.89
C ARG A 880 11.07 27.03 11.34
N PHE A 881 9.94 26.46 11.74
CA PHE A 881 8.89 27.26 12.38
C PHE A 881 9.40 27.99 13.63
N GLN A 882 10.22 27.31 14.44
CA GLN A 882 10.83 27.92 15.62
C GLN A 882 12.01 28.79 15.22
N GLU A 883 12.96 28.25 14.46
CA GLU A 883 14.25 28.89 14.20
C GLU A 883 14.17 30.08 13.22
N THR A 884 13.26 30.04 12.24
CA THR A 884 13.10 31.08 11.22
C THR A 884 12.00 32.09 11.59
N PHE A 885 10.95 31.67 12.28
CA PHE A 885 9.83 32.55 12.63
C PHE A 885 9.80 32.91 14.12
N GLU A 886 9.52 31.97 15.01
CA GLU A 886 9.26 32.29 16.43
C GLU A 886 10.48 32.93 17.12
N ASN A 887 11.70 32.45 16.82
CA ASN A 887 12.95 32.90 17.43
C ASN A 887 13.55 34.15 16.76
N VAL A 888 13.04 34.54 15.60
CA VAL A 888 13.51 35.74 14.86
C VAL A 888 12.62 36.93 15.17
N TYR A 889 11.30 36.77 15.07
CA TYR A 889 10.32 37.84 15.29
C TYR A 889 9.89 37.89 16.77
N THR A 890 10.86 38.12 17.66
CA THR A 890 10.71 38.00 19.12
C THR A 890 10.26 39.28 19.84
N ALA A 891 10.21 40.42 19.14
CA ALA A 891 9.78 41.68 19.73
C ALA A 891 8.36 41.59 20.30
N LYS A 892 8.13 42.11 21.52
CA LYS A 892 6.81 42.07 22.16
C LYS A 892 5.72 42.76 21.32
N SER A 893 6.09 43.83 20.62
CA SER A 893 5.23 44.56 19.67
C SER A 893 4.84 43.73 18.43
N LEU A 894 5.53 42.60 18.17
CA LEU A 894 5.18 41.63 17.13
C LEU A 894 4.49 40.38 17.69
N ASN A 895 4.11 40.38 18.98
CA ASN A 895 3.26 39.35 19.57
C ASN A 895 1.77 39.59 19.26
N ILE A 896 1.49 39.77 17.98
CA ILE A 896 0.19 40.10 17.39
C ILE A 896 -0.15 39.05 16.31
N PRO A 897 -1.38 38.98 15.79
CA PRO A 897 -1.73 38.03 14.74
C PRO A 897 -0.94 38.25 13.43
N TRP A 898 -0.39 37.16 12.88
CA TRP A 898 0.23 37.09 11.56
C TRP A 898 -0.68 36.34 10.61
N TYR A 899 -1.23 37.03 9.62
CA TYR A 899 -2.06 36.44 8.58
C TYR A 899 -1.19 36.06 7.37
N VAL A 900 -1.11 34.76 7.11
CA VAL A 900 -0.12 34.19 6.20
C VAL A 900 -0.74 33.65 4.90
N VAL A 901 -0.07 33.89 3.78
CA VAL A 901 -0.27 33.15 2.52
C VAL A 901 1.02 32.43 2.11
N ALA A 902 0.90 31.44 1.22
CA ALA A 902 2.04 30.65 0.74
C ALA A 902 2.60 31.20 -0.58
N GLY A 903 3.93 31.18 -0.72
CA GLY A 903 4.65 31.50 -1.95
C GLY A 903 5.09 30.28 -2.74
N ASN A 904 5.79 30.48 -3.87
CA ASN A 904 6.19 29.38 -4.75
C ASN A 904 7.18 28.42 -4.08
N HIS A 905 8.07 28.92 -3.21
CA HIS A 905 8.99 28.09 -2.43
C HIS A 905 8.27 27.29 -1.34
N ASP A 906 7.19 27.83 -0.76
CA ASP A 906 6.35 27.11 0.20
C ASP A 906 5.60 25.94 -0.47
N HIS A 907 5.12 26.16 -1.69
CA HIS A 907 4.47 25.12 -2.54
C HIS A 907 5.42 24.03 -3.01
N ALA A 908 6.74 24.27 -3.01
CA ALA A 908 7.74 23.23 -3.22
C ALA A 908 7.93 22.33 -1.97
N GLY A 909 7.42 22.76 -0.81
CA GLY A 909 7.35 21.99 0.43
C GLY A 909 5.94 21.50 0.75
N ASN A 910 5.52 21.65 2.01
CA ASN A 910 4.23 21.22 2.51
C ASN A 910 3.42 22.40 3.08
N VAL A 911 2.64 23.06 2.22
CA VAL A 911 1.75 24.18 2.63
C VAL A 911 0.72 23.74 3.67
N ARG A 912 0.25 22.49 3.63
CA ARG A 912 -0.68 21.98 4.66
C ARG A 912 -0.06 21.95 6.05
N ALA A 913 1.25 21.72 6.17
CA ALA A 913 1.94 21.81 7.44
C ALA A 913 1.94 23.25 7.99
N GLN A 914 2.09 24.25 7.13
CA GLN A 914 1.97 25.67 7.52
C GLN A 914 0.55 26.03 7.95
N ILE A 915 -0.48 25.49 7.29
CA ILE A 915 -1.88 25.64 7.72
C ILE A 915 -2.09 24.99 9.10
N GLN A 916 -1.59 23.77 9.30
CA GLN A 916 -1.71 23.03 10.56
C GLN A 916 -0.95 23.70 11.72
N TYR A 917 0.17 24.38 11.43
CA TYR A 917 0.94 25.10 12.43
C TYR A 917 0.16 26.25 13.08
N SER A 918 -0.91 26.74 12.44
CA SER A 918 -1.84 27.71 13.04
C SER A 918 -2.54 27.19 14.31
N LYS A 919 -2.53 25.87 14.55
CA LYS A 919 -3.05 25.28 15.80
C LYS A 919 -2.00 25.23 16.91
N MET A 920 -0.73 25.43 16.58
CA MET A 920 0.40 25.32 17.50
C MET A 920 0.92 26.69 17.95
N SER A 921 0.91 27.68 17.05
CA SER A 921 1.32 29.05 17.35
C SER A 921 0.09 29.95 17.52
N GLN A 922 0.12 30.78 18.57
CA GLN A 922 -0.95 31.75 18.84
C GLN A 922 -0.90 32.95 17.87
N ARG A 923 0.25 33.19 17.23
CA ARG A 923 0.45 34.30 16.29
C ARG A 923 0.24 33.88 14.85
N TRP A 924 0.57 32.65 14.51
CA TRP A 924 0.48 32.15 13.13
C TRP A 924 -0.96 31.86 12.72
N ASN A 925 -1.52 32.67 11.82
CA ASN A 925 -2.90 32.53 11.33
C ASN A 925 -2.91 32.22 9.83
N PHE A 926 -2.92 30.94 9.49
CA PHE A 926 -3.05 30.44 8.13
C PHE A 926 -4.20 29.42 8.01
N PRO A 927 -5.47 29.87 8.08
CA PRO A 927 -6.62 28.97 8.20
C PRO A 927 -6.88 28.14 6.93
N TYR A 928 -6.59 28.70 5.75
CA TYR A 928 -6.76 28.05 4.46
C TYR A 928 -5.89 28.72 3.39
N TYR A 929 -5.75 28.11 2.21
CA TYR A 929 -4.97 28.66 1.08
C TYR A 929 -5.41 30.07 0.67
N TYR A 930 -6.70 30.38 0.76
CA TYR A 930 -7.27 31.69 0.52
C TYR A 930 -8.42 31.92 1.50
N TYR A 931 -8.54 33.14 2.01
CA TYR A 931 -9.51 33.51 3.06
C TYR A 931 -9.71 35.03 3.08
N GLU A 932 -10.71 35.51 3.81
CA GLU A 932 -10.99 36.93 3.96
C GLU A 932 -10.82 37.38 5.42
N LEU A 933 -10.47 38.65 5.60
CA LEU A 933 -10.38 39.32 6.88
C LEU A 933 -11.26 40.57 6.83
N ASN A 934 -12.07 40.78 7.85
CA ASN A 934 -13.04 41.88 7.91
C ASN A 934 -12.89 42.61 9.26
N PHE A 935 -12.50 43.89 9.20
CA PHE A 935 -12.25 44.73 10.38
C PHE A 935 -13.09 46.00 10.36
N ASN A 936 -13.65 46.36 11.52
CA ASN A 936 -14.21 47.69 11.77
C ASN A 936 -13.08 48.63 12.19
N ILE A 937 -12.97 49.80 11.55
CA ILE A 937 -11.99 50.81 11.98
C ILE A 937 -12.50 51.40 13.31
N PRO A 938 -11.74 51.28 14.41
CA PRO A 938 -12.20 51.67 15.74
C PRO A 938 -12.69 53.12 15.79
N GLN A 939 -13.76 53.37 16.55
CA GLN A 939 -14.38 54.70 16.72
C GLN A 939 -14.83 55.40 15.43
N THR A 940 -14.99 54.65 14.32
CA THR A 940 -15.49 55.17 13.05
C THR A 940 -16.52 54.21 12.45
N ALA A 941 -17.28 54.66 11.45
CA ALA A 941 -18.18 53.80 10.67
C ALA A 941 -17.45 53.11 9.49
N ALA A 942 -16.16 53.36 9.32
CA ALA A 942 -15.41 52.89 8.16
C ALA A 942 -14.94 51.44 8.34
N THR A 943 -14.85 50.71 7.24
CA THR A 943 -14.58 49.27 7.23
C THR A 943 -13.40 48.91 6.34
N LEU A 944 -12.60 47.93 6.79
CA LEU A 944 -11.46 47.39 6.07
C LEU A 944 -11.68 45.90 5.80
N GLN A 945 -11.62 45.51 4.53
CA GLN A 945 -11.66 44.11 4.10
C GLN A 945 -10.38 43.73 3.36
N VAL A 946 -9.80 42.58 3.69
CA VAL A 946 -8.61 42.03 3.03
C VAL A 946 -8.93 40.63 2.50
N LEU A 947 -8.77 40.42 1.19
CA LEU A 947 -8.92 39.12 0.55
C LEU A 947 -7.54 38.50 0.31
N MET A 948 -7.20 37.48 1.08
CA MET A 948 -5.94 36.75 1.01
C MET A 948 -6.03 35.64 -0.04
N LEU A 949 -5.11 35.63 -1.01
CA LEU A 949 -5.12 34.72 -2.16
C LEU A 949 -3.83 33.92 -2.28
N ASP A 950 -3.98 32.62 -2.53
CA ASP A 950 -2.90 31.80 -3.06
C ASP A 950 -2.76 32.03 -4.58
N THR A 951 -1.79 32.87 -4.97
CA THR A 951 -1.52 33.17 -6.37
C THR A 951 -0.83 32.02 -7.11
N VAL A 952 -0.17 31.12 -6.39
CA VAL A 952 0.49 29.93 -6.95
C VAL A 952 -0.55 28.90 -7.38
N LEU A 953 -1.62 28.70 -6.59
CA LEU A 953 -2.77 27.89 -6.98
C LEU A 953 -3.49 28.47 -8.20
N LEU A 954 -3.58 29.80 -8.31
CA LEU A 954 -4.23 30.47 -9.45
C LEU A 954 -3.42 30.37 -10.75
N CYS A 955 -2.10 30.50 -10.67
CA CYS A 955 -1.25 30.72 -11.84
C CYS A 955 -0.25 29.61 -12.13
N GLY A 956 -0.02 28.69 -11.21
CA GLY A 956 0.99 27.63 -11.32
C GLY A 956 2.25 27.97 -10.53
N ASN A 957 3.02 26.93 -10.21
CA ASN A 957 4.29 27.08 -9.50
C ASN A 957 5.45 27.41 -10.47
N THR A 958 6.45 28.13 -9.99
CA THR A 958 7.68 28.49 -10.73
C THR A 958 8.91 27.91 -10.06
N ASP A 959 9.97 27.73 -10.85
CA ASP A 959 11.31 27.43 -10.36
C ASP A 959 12.20 28.64 -10.64
N ASP A 960 12.49 29.41 -9.59
CA ASP A 960 13.18 30.70 -9.70
C ASP A 960 14.66 30.56 -10.08
N PHE A 961 15.20 29.34 -10.07
CA PHE A 961 16.52 29.03 -10.61
C PHE A 961 16.55 28.97 -12.15
N GLN A 962 15.39 28.85 -12.79
CA GLN A 962 15.26 28.74 -14.25
C GLN A 962 14.65 30.00 -14.89
N ASP A 963 14.42 31.07 -14.11
CA ASP A 963 13.75 32.31 -14.54
C ASP A 963 12.41 32.04 -15.26
N GLY A 964 11.71 30.98 -14.86
CA GLY A 964 10.49 30.52 -15.52
C GLY A 964 9.25 31.27 -15.03
N LYS A 965 8.41 31.77 -15.96
CA LYS A 965 7.08 32.31 -15.63
C LYS A 965 6.08 31.18 -15.32
N PRO A 966 5.03 31.44 -14.50
CA PRO A 966 4.01 30.45 -14.22
C PRO A 966 3.30 29.98 -15.50
N SER A 967 3.40 28.69 -15.84
CA SER A 967 2.85 28.13 -17.08
C SER A 967 1.33 27.82 -17.02
N GLY A 968 0.68 28.10 -15.88
CA GLY A 968 -0.73 27.80 -15.61
C GLY A 968 -0.93 26.91 -14.38
N PRO A 969 -2.14 26.91 -13.79
CA PRO A 969 -2.41 26.20 -12.54
C PRO A 969 -2.29 24.69 -12.68
N THR A 970 -1.70 24.03 -11.68
CA THR A 970 -1.60 22.56 -11.59
C THR A 970 -2.97 21.87 -11.62
N SER A 971 -3.99 22.54 -11.04
CA SER A 971 -5.38 22.10 -11.07
C SER A 971 -6.28 23.26 -11.48
N SER A 972 -6.82 23.18 -12.69
CA SER A 972 -7.78 24.17 -13.20
C SER A 972 -9.05 24.25 -12.35
N VAL A 973 -9.46 23.14 -11.71
CA VAL A 973 -10.65 23.09 -10.85
C VAL A 973 -10.44 23.93 -9.58
N LEU A 974 -9.31 23.76 -8.89
CA LEU A 974 -9.01 24.53 -7.68
C LEU A 974 -8.81 26.02 -8.00
N ALA A 975 -8.09 26.31 -9.09
CA ALA A 975 -7.88 27.68 -9.56
C ALA A 975 -9.19 28.37 -9.98
N ASN A 976 -10.16 27.63 -10.53
CA ASN A 976 -11.48 28.18 -10.87
C ASN A 976 -12.34 28.37 -9.62
N ARG A 977 -12.24 27.48 -8.63
CA ARG A 977 -12.97 27.62 -7.35
C ARG A 977 -12.54 28.88 -6.61
N GLN A 978 -11.23 29.13 -6.49
CA GLN A 978 -10.71 30.35 -5.87
C GLN A 978 -11.10 31.61 -6.67
N LEU A 979 -11.10 31.54 -8.01
CA LEU A 979 -11.52 32.68 -8.84
C LEU A 979 -13.01 33.01 -8.69
N LEU A 980 -13.88 31.99 -8.64
CA LEU A 980 -15.31 32.18 -8.41
C LEU A 980 -15.59 32.77 -7.03
N TRP A 981 -14.92 32.24 -6.00
CA TRP A 981 -14.98 32.80 -4.64
C TRP A 981 -14.53 34.26 -4.63
N LEU A 982 -13.41 34.59 -5.27
CA LEU A 982 -12.90 35.95 -5.35
C LEU A 982 -13.88 36.89 -6.07
N GLN A 983 -14.44 36.46 -7.21
CA GLN A 983 -15.42 37.26 -7.95
C GLN A 983 -16.66 37.55 -7.12
N GLU A 984 -17.15 36.55 -6.39
CA GLU A 984 -18.29 36.71 -5.48
C GLU A 984 -17.97 37.68 -4.34
N ARG A 985 -16.82 37.53 -3.67
CA ARG A 985 -16.42 38.41 -2.55
C ARG A 985 -16.17 39.84 -2.98
N LEU A 986 -15.49 40.05 -4.11
CA LEU A 986 -15.31 41.38 -4.69
C LEU A 986 -16.64 42.03 -5.05
N HIS A 987 -17.58 41.26 -5.60
CA HIS A 987 -18.89 41.78 -5.99
C HIS A 987 -19.75 42.18 -4.79
N ARG A 988 -19.70 41.42 -3.69
CA ARG A 988 -20.48 41.66 -2.47
C ARG A 988 -19.86 42.69 -1.53
N SER A 989 -18.59 43.03 -1.70
CA SER A 989 -17.86 43.90 -0.79
C SER A 989 -18.34 45.35 -0.82
N THR A 990 -18.95 45.77 0.28
CA THR A 990 -19.30 47.18 0.57
C THR A 990 -18.23 47.90 1.40
N ALA A 991 -17.06 47.28 1.60
CA ALA A 991 -16.02 47.84 2.47
C ALA A 991 -15.44 49.15 1.92
N ASP A 992 -15.20 50.13 2.79
CA ASP A 992 -14.59 51.42 2.41
C ASP A 992 -13.16 51.24 1.89
N PHE A 993 -12.42 50.29 2.47
CA PHE A 993 -11.12 49.86 2.00
C PHE A 993 -11.16 48.37 1.65
N LEU A 994 -10.90 48.06 0.37
CA LEU A 994 -10.84 46.69 -0.13
C LEU A 994 -9.43 46.38 -0.60
N LEU A 995 -8.73 45.54 0.15
CA LEU A 995 -7.39 45.07 -0.17
C LEU A 995 -7.45 43.63 -0.69
N VAL A 996 -6.59 43.33 -1.65
CA VAL A 996 -6.37 41.97 -2.12
C VAL A 996 -4.89 41.65 -1.97
N ALA A 997 -4.57 40.54 -1.34
CA ALA A 997 -3.19 40.16 -1.03
C ALA A 997 -2.86 38.79 -1.62
N GLY A 998 -1.62 38.60 -2.07
CA GLY A 998 -1.11 37.32 -2.57
C GLY A 998 0.41 37.30 -2.60
N HIS A 999 1.01 36.35 -3.31
CA HIS A 999 2.47 36.26 -3.40
C HIS A 999 3.02 36.85 -4.70
N TYR A 1000 2.52 36.42 -5.87
CA TYR A 1000 3.01 36.89 -7.17
C TYR A 1000 2.54 38.31 -7.51
N PRO A 1001 3.37 39.14 -8.15
CA PRO A 1001 2.99 40.48 -8.55
C PRO A 1001 2.10 40.49 -9.79
N VAL A 1002 1.08 41.37 -9.78
CA VAL A 1002 0.37 41.77 -11.01
C VAL A 1002 1.31 42.58 -11.90
N TRP A 1003 1.93 43.61 -11.32
CA TRP A 1003 2.92 44.49 -11.95
C TRP A 1003 4.24 44.41 -11.21
N SER A 1004 5.32 44.27 -11.97
CA SER A 1004 6.69 44.36 -11.45
C SER A 1004 7.64 44.73 -12.57
N VAL A 1005 8.67 45.52 -12.25
CA VAL A 1005 9.77 45.83 -13.16
C VAL A 1005 10.98 44.92 -12.98
N SER A 1006 10.97 44.08 -11.95
CA SER A 1006 12.11 43.27 -11.48
C SER A 1006 12.31 41.98 -12.29
N LYS A 1007 13.24 41.12 -11.86
CA LYS A 1007 13.64 39.86 -12.50
C LYS A 1007 12.46 39.00 -12.96
N HIS A 1008 11.40 38.86 -12.16
CA HIS A 1008 10.24 38.01 -12.49
C HIS A 1008 9.22 38.71 -13.40
N GLY A 1009 9.13 40.04 -13.31
CA GLY A 1009 8.28 40.88 -14.13
C GLY A 1009 6.77 40.67 -13.89
N PRO A 1010 5.91 41.20 -14.77
CA PRO A 1010 4.46 41.06 -14.63
C PRO A 1010 3.99 39.62 -14.81
N THR A 1011 3.06 39.18 -13.97
CA THR A 1011 2.49 37.83 -14.03
C THR A 1011 1.31 37.76 -15.01
N ASP A 1012 1.53 37.18 -16.20
CA ASP A 1012 0.55 37.13 -17.30
C ASP A 1012 -0.81 36.51 -16.91
N CYS A 1013 -0.80 35.54 -15.99
CA CYS A 1013 -2.02 34.94 -15.46
C CYS A 1013 -2.84 35.94 -14.63
N LEU A 1014 -2.19 36.72 -13.76
CA LEU A 1014 -2.86 37.71 -12.91
C LEU A 1014 -3.28 38.94 -13.71
N LEU A 1015 -2.49 39.35 -14.71
CA LEU A 1015 -2.88 40.40 -15.65
C LEU A 1015 -4.18 40.07 -16.39
N ARG A 1016 -4.39 38.79 -16.76
CA ARG A 1016 -5.60 38.34 -17.45
C ARG A 1016 -6.78 38.08 -16.52
N ARG A 1017 -6.55 37.54 -15.32
CA ARG A 1017 -7.62 37.01 -14.46
C ARG A 1017 -7.94 37.88 -13.26
N LEU A 1018 -6.95 38.52 -12.65
CA LEU A 1018 -7.09 39.29 -11.41
C LEU A 1018 -7.19 40.79 -11.66
N ARG A 1019 -6.27 41.37 -12.45
CA ARG A 1019 -6.25 42.81 -12.75
C ARG A 1019 -7.61 43.35 -13.22
N PRO A 1020 -8.34 42.70 -14.16
CA PRO A 1020 -9.64 43.21 -14.59
C PRO A 1020 -10.67 43.26 -13.46
N LEU A 1021 -10.60 42.32 -12.51
CA LEU A 1021 -11.50 42.29 -11.35
C LEU A 1021 -11.16 43.39 -10.35
N LEU A 1022 -9.87 43.60 -10.07
CA LEU A 1022 -9.41 44.67 -9.17
C LEU A 1022 -9.87 46.04 -9.67
N VAL A 1023 -9.73 46.30 -10.97
CA VAL A 1023 -10.18 47.56 -11.59
C VAL A 1023 -11.71 47.63 -11.60
N LYS A 1024 -12.40 46.57 -12.03
CA LYS A 1024 -13.88 46.53 -12.12
C LYS A 1024 -14.56 46.82 -10.78
N TYR A 1025 -14.04 46.26 -9.69
CA TYR A 1025 -14.61 46.41 -8.35
C TYR A 1025 -13.93 47.52 -7.53
N LYS A 1026 -13.12 48.38 -8.17
CA LYS A 1026 -12.44 49.51 -7.53
C LYS A 1026 -11.69 49.09 -6.25
N ALA A 1027 -10.89 48.04 -6.30
CA ALA A 1027 -10.08 47.64 -5.14
C ALA A 1027 -9.12 48.79 -4.75
N THR A 1028 -8.93 49.02 -3.45
CA THR A 1028 -8.06 50.10 -2.96
C THR A 1028 -6.60 49.79 -3.26
N ALA A 1029 -6.16 48.57 -2.93
CA ALA A 1029 -4.81 48.13 -3.25
C ALA A 1029 -4.69 46.61 -3.43
N TYR A 1030 -3.68 46.22 -4.22
CA TYR A 1030 -3.17 44.86 -4.33
C TYR A 1030 -1.80 44.76 -3.67
N LEU A 1031 -1.62 43.81 -2.76
CA LEU A 1031 -0.40 43.60 -1.99
C LEU A 1031 0.26 42.27 -2.37
N CYS A 1032 1.56 42.25 -2.62
CA CYS A 1032 2.30 41.02 -2.95
C CYS A 1032 3.76 41.04 -2.51
N GLY A 1033 4.43 39.89 -2.59
CA GLY A 1033 5.88 39.72 -2.44
C GLY A 1033 6.53 39.31 -3.76
N HIS A 1034 7.26 38.20 -3.74
CA HIS A 1034 7.98 37.48 -4.80
C HIS A 1034 9.19 38.19 -5.41
N ASP A 1035 9.02 39.45 -5.81
CA ASP A 1035 10.17 40.23 -6.28
C ASP A 1035 10.88 40.80 -5.07
N HIS A 1036 12.13 40.35 -4.86
CA HIS A 1036 13.01 40.64 -3.74
C HIS A 1036 13.37 42.14 -3.56
N ASN A 1037 12.39 43.04 -3.56
CA ASN A 1037 12.52 44.48 -3.53
C ASN A 1037 11.20 45.12 -3.11
N LEU A 1038 11.20 46.45 -2.99
CA LEU A 1038 10.00 47.23 -2.67
C LEU A 1038 9.59 48.06 -3.87
N GLN A 1039 8.32 47.97 -4.26
CA GLN A 1039 7.79 48.68 -5.41
C GLN A 1039 6.38 49.23 -5.13
N TYR A 1040 6.07 50.37 -5.73
CA TYR A 1040 4.71 50.90 -5.76
C TYR A 1040 4.34 51.33 -7.17
N PHE A 1041 3.22 50.82 -7.65
CA PHE A 1041 2.58 51.24 -8.89
C PHE A 1041 1.21 51.83 -8.60
N LYS A 1042 0.80 52.75 -9.46
CA LYS A 1042 -0.55 53.29 -9.46
C LYS A 1042 -1.13 53.14 -10.86
N GLU A 1043 -2.20 52.37 -10.98
CA GLU A 1043 -2.97 52.20 -12.21
C GLU A 1043 -4.45 52.39 -11.89
N SER A 1044 -5.11 53.31 -12.60
CA SER A 1044 -6.50 53.71 -12.30
C SER A 1044 -6.65 54.16 -10.84
N SER A 1045 -7.62 53.60 -10.10
CA SER A 1045 -7.82 53.83 -8.67
C SER A 1045 -7.09 52.82 -7.77
N VAL A 1046 -6.37 51.84 -8.33
CA VAL A 1046 -5.78 50.72 -7.59
C VAL A 1046 -4.29 50.99 -7.33
N GLY A 1047 -3.86 50.90 -6.07
CA GLY A 1047 -2.44 50.87 -5.71
C GLY A 1047 -1.89 49.45 -5.75
N TYR A 1048 -0.77 49.21 -6.43
CA TYR A 1048 -0.08 47.91 -6.40
C TYR A 1048 1.18 48.04 -5.55
N VAL A 1049 1.26 47.28 -4.46
CA VAL A 1049 2.32 47.34 -3.45
C VAL A 1049 3.08 46.02 -3.49
N VAL A 1050 4.36 46.06 -3.84
CA VAL A 1050 5.28 44.91 -3.76
C VAL A 1050 6.16 45.11 -2.53
N SER A 1051 6.10 44.16 -1.59
CA SER A 1051 6.85 44.15 -0.33
C SER A 1051 7.65 42.86 -0.18
N GLY A 1052 8.49 42.52 -1.16
CA GLY A 1052 9.26 41.26 -1.18
C GLY A 1052 10.69 41.37 -0.63
N ALA A 1053 11.04 42.46 0.07
CA ALA A 1053 12.40 42.67 0.57
C ALA A 1053 12.63 42.15 2.01
N GLY A 1054 11.90 41.11 2.43
CA GLY A 1054 11.95 40.60 3.80
C GLY A 1054 13.31 40.01 4.17
N ASN A 1055 13.88 39.20 3.27
CA ASN A 1055 15.18 38.56 3.43
C ASN A 1055 16.13 38.84 2.25
N PHE A 1056 15.70 38.56 1.02
CA PHE A 1056 16.56 38.80 -0.15
C PHE A 1056 16.32 40.19 -0.75
N ILE A 1057 17.33 40.71 -1.45
CA ILE A 1057 17.28 42.02 -2.09
C ILE A 1057 17.81 41.89 -3.53
N ASP A 1058 17.04 42.36 -4.51
CA ASP A 1058 17.38 42.35 -5.93
C ASP A 1058 17.17 43.76 -6.55
N PRO A 1059 18.23 44.41 -7.05
CA PRO A 1059 18.15 45.71 -7.72
C PRO A 1059 17.67 45.64 -9.18
N ASP A 1060 17.38 44.46 -9.73
CA ASP A 1060 17.02 44.28 -11.14
C ASP A 1060 15.76 45.07 -11.54
N MET A 1061 15.79 45.63 -12.75
CA MET A 1061 14.69 46.37 -13.37
C MET A 1061 14.48 45.98 -14.85
N ARG A 1062 14.89 44.78 -15.28
CA ARG A 1062 14.87 44.34 -16.68
C ARG A 1062 13.49 44.39 -17.33
N HIS A 1063 12.41 44.29 -16.55
CA HIS A 1063 11.02 44.36 -17.02
C HIS A 1063 10.42 45.77 -16.93
N ARG A 1064 11.23 46.82 -16.77
CA ARG A 1064 10.77 48.22 -16.75
C ARG A 1064 9.95 48.62 -17.98
N ASN A 1065 10.25 48.04 -19.14
CA ASN A 1065 9.52 48.31 -20.38
C ASN A 1065 8.28 47.42 -20.56
N SER A 1066 8.01 46.49 -19.63
CA SER A 1066 6.86 45.57 -19.66
C SER A 1066 5.69 46.03 -18.79
N VAL A 1067 5.82 47.17 -18.11
CA VAL A 1067 4.76 47.78 -17.30
C VAL A 1067 4.21 49.03 -17.99
N PRO A 1068 2.98 49.48 -17.68
CA PRO A 1068 2.42 50.69 -18.30
C PRO A 1068 3.30 51.92 -18.00
N GLN A 1069 3.45 52.80 -19.00
CA GLN A 1069 4.21 54.03 -18.85
C GLN A 1069 3.66 54.89 -17.70
N ASP A 1070 4.55 55.50 -16.92
CA ASP A 1070 4.26 56.31 -15.73
C ASP A 1070 3.49 55.62 -14.59
N SER A 1071 3.25 54.31 -14.66
CA SER A 1071 2.58 53.57 -13.59
C SER A 1071 3.47 53.33 -12.37
N LEU A 1072 4.77 53.09 -12.57
CA LEU A 1072 5.76 52.93 -11.49
C LEU A 1072 6.00 54.26 -10.79
N LYS A 1073 5.71 54.33 -9.49
CA LYS A 1073 5.88 55.54 -8.66
C LYS A 1073 7.02 55.44 -7.66
N PHE A 1074 7.37 54.22 -7.24
CA PHE A 1074 8.49 53.97 -6.33
C PHE A 1074 9.12 52.60 -6.57
N PHE A 1075 10.44 52.51 -6.47
CA PHE A 1075 11.22 51.29 -6.55
C PHE A 1075 12.47 51.41 -5.67
N THR A 1076 12.79 50.36 -4.91
CA THR A 1076 14.11 50.18 -4.30
C THR A 1076 14.48 48.70 -4.19
N GLY A 1077 15.67 48.36 -4.66
CA GLY A 1077 16.33 47.06 -4.46
C GLY A 1077 17.80 47.23 -4.06
N LYS A 1078 18.15 48.39 -3.46
CA LYS A 1078 19.54 48.69 -3.09
C LYS A 1078 19.96 47.83 -1.90
N SER A 1079 21.07 47.11 -2.03
CA SER A 1079 21.63 46.31 -0.93
C SER A 1079 21.89 47.12 0.35
N SER A 1080 22.12 48.43 0.23
CA SER A 1080 22.30 49.35 1.36
C SER A 1080 21.09 49.45 2.29
N THR A 1081 19.88 49.08 1.83
CA THR A 1081 18.67 49.12 2.66
C THR A 1081 18.61 47.98 3.68
N LEU A 1082 19.38 46.90 3.45
CA LEU A 1082 19.36 45.67 4.26
C LEU A 1082 17.96 45.08 4.43
N GLY A 1083 17.14 45.14 3.38
CA GLY A 1083 15.76 44.66 3.38
C GLY A 1083 14.75 45.78 3.63
N GLY A 1084 13.49 45.41 3.82
CA GLY A 1084 12.42 46.34 4.14
C GLY A 1084 11.03 45.75 4.02
N PHE A 1085 10.04 46.52 4.44
CA PHE A 1085 8.64 46.14 4.52
C PHE A 1085 7.75 47.38 4.36
N ALA A 1086 6.43 47.19 4.32
CA ALA A 1086 5.47 48.28 4.29
C ALA A 1086 4.68 48.36 5.60
N HIS A 1087 4.53 49.57 6.13
CA HIS A 1087 3.61 49.92 7.21
C HIS A 1087 2.36 50.58 6.61
N MET A 1088 1.20 50.11 7.04
CA MET A 1088 -0.11 50.53 6.54
C MET A 1088 -0.93 51.13 7.67
N GLU A 1089 -1.60 52.25 7.39
CA GLU A 1089 -2.50 52.92 8.35
C GLU A 1089 -3.82 53.26 7.66
N ALA A 1090 -4.91 52.62 8.07
CA ALA A 1090 -6.25 52.84 7.57
C ALA A 1090 -7.05 53.71 8.56
N THR A 1091 -7.50 54.88 8.09
CA THR A 1091 -8.35 55.83 8.82
C THR A 1091 -9.74 55.90 8.18
N ASP A 1092 -10.68 56.63 8.76
CA ASP A 1092 -12.01 56.88 8.17
C ASP A 1092 -11.99 57.48 6.75
N LYS A 1093 -10.90 58.16 6.36
CA LYS A 1093 -10.79 58.90 5.11
C LYS A 1093 -9.83 58.30 4.10
N LYS A 1094 -8.74 57.71 4.57
CA LYS A 1094 -7.60 57.31 3.73
C LYS A 1094 -6.85 56.11 4.27
N LEU A 1095 -6.20 55.39 3.35
CA LEU A 1095 -5.20 54.38 3.61
C LEU A 1095 -3.81 54.95 3.28
N ILE A 1096 -2.92 54.99 4.25
CA ILE A 1096 -1.55 55.46 4.09
C ILE A 1096 -0.64 54.24 3.96
N VAL A 1097 0.20 54.22 2.93
CA VAL A 1097 1.21 53.19 2.70
C VAL A 1097 2.59 53.82 2.87
N THR A 1098 3.40 53.27 3.77
CA THR A 1098 4.77 53.76 4.05
C THR A 1098 5.76 52.61 3.91
N PHE A 1099 6.70 52.73 2.97
CA PHE A 1099 7.81 51.77 2.84
C PHE A 1099 8.93 52.15 3.79
N ILE A 1100 9.41 51.16 4.55
CA ILE A 1100 10.44 51.32 5.58
C ILE A 1100 11.56 50.34 5.26
N GLN A 1101 12.80 50.82 5.24
CA GLN A 1101 13.97 49.94 5.16
C GLN A 1101 14.35 49.40 6.54
N ALA A 1102 15.05 48.27 6.59
CA ALA A 1102 15.49 47.63 7.84
C ALA A 1102 16.41 48.49 8.73
N ARG A 1103 16.89 49.64 8.24
CA ARG A 1103 17.64 50.65 9.03
C ARG A 1103 16.74 51.71 9.69
N GLY A 1104 15.42 51.61 9.54
CA GLY A 1104 14.42 52.49 10.18
C GLY A 1104 14.10 53.78 9.43
N THR A 1105 14.58 53.94 8.20
CA THR A 1105 14.26 55.12 7.38
C THR A 1105 13.00 54.88 6.56
N SER A 1106 12.07 55.84 6.58
CA SER A 1106 10.96 55.88 5.63
C SER A 1106 11.49 56.23 4.23
N LEU A 1107 11.25 55.34 3.26
CA LEU A 1107 11.75 55.51 1.90
C LEU A 1107 10.72 56.16 0.96
N PHE A 1108 9.45 55.86 1.16
CA PHE A 1108 8.37 56.37 0.34
C PHE A 1108 7.06 56.29 1.08
N ARG A 1109 6.20 57.29 0.89
CA ARG A 1109 4.88 57.37 1.49
C ARG A 1109 3.86 57.78 0.44
N THR A 1110 2.74 57.07 0.40
CA THR A 1110 1.62 57.37 -0.50
C THR A 1110 0.29 57.23 0.23
N VAL A 1111 -0.74 57.85 -0.33
CA VAL A 1111 -2.09 57.90 0.25
C VAL A 1111 -3.08 57.42 -0.79
N LEU A 1112 -3.89 56.44 -0.40
CA LEU A 1112 -4.98 55.88 -1.20
C LEU A 1112 -6.31 56.31 -0.58
N PRO A 1113 -7.23 56.91 -1.37
CA PRO A 1113 -8.53 57.31 -0.86
C PRO A 1113 -9.40 56.08 -0.57
N LYS A 1114 -10.42 56.27 0.28
CA LYS A 1114 -11.50 55.28 0.43
C LYS A 1114 -12.23 55.06 -0.90
N ARG A 1115 -12.82 53.88 -1.08
CA ARG A 1115 -13.59 53.54 -2.27
C ARG A 1115 -14.81 54.45 -2.37
N ASN A 1116 -15.01 55.02 -3.55
CA ASN A 1116 -16.26 55.68 -3.90
C ASN A 1116 -17.11 54.63 -4.63
N LEU A 1117 -17.89 53.87 -3.86
CA LEU A 1117 -18.63 52.70 -4.34
C LEU A 1117 -19.72 53.10 -5.33
#